data_AF-A0A6A6M0V8-F1
#
_entry.id   AF-A0A6A6M0V8-F1
#
_cell.length_a   1.000
_cell.length_b   1.000
_cell.length_c   1.000
_cell.angle_alpha   90.00
_cell.angle_beta   90.00
_cell.angle_gamma   90.00
#
_symmetry.space_group_name_H-M   'P 1'
#
loop_
_entity.id
_entity.type
_entity.pdbx_description
1 polymer ?
#
loop_
_entity_poly.entity_id
_entity_poly.type
_entity_poly.pdbx_seq_one_letter_code
_entity_poly.pdbx_strand_id
1 'polypeptide(L)'
;MPGTRFSSLHHRLSHRMSLLLFSQHSVLCEFTREKGRRMEDVQGDNSREAANLGTAWTDRFVIGFGIKLFLKQQPVIASPTHYLFQIVREGITFLACTQVEMPPLMAIELLDEMIDNGFPLTTEPNILREMISPPNIVSKMLSVVTGKSSNVSDTLPGATASCVPWRTTDIKYANNEVYVDLVEEMDAIINRDGVLVKCEIYGEVQVNSHITGVPDLTLSFTNPSILDDVRFHPCVRFRPWESHQILSFVPPDGQFKLMSYRIKMLKSIPIYFHLPPSILSADLTSNHGVVNILSNKMCIWSIDRIPKDRTPSLSGTMVLETGLERLHVFPIFQLGFRIQVFPHTFRICGFRSAINNTQKIFCIPKTNFGQSGLISFAHDDCTRRRTSRGVSVIASFASEVKGYSTSVETRVNDKNFERIYVQNGIGVKPLVVEKIDKDENVVGEEASRIGIAVPDEGENVNTENLEGVKGVEITSPKREESDIEKEAWKLLNDAIVMYCGSPVGTVAANDPGDKQPLNYDQVFIRDFVPSALAFLLRGEGEIVRNFLLHTLQLQSWEKTVDCYSPGQGLMPASFKVRTVPLDGNKFEEVLDPDFGESAIGRVAPVDSGLWWIILLRAYGKITGDCTLQERVDVQTGIKLILNLCLTDGFDMFPSLLVTDGSCMIDRRMGIHGHPLEIQALFYSALRCSREMLTVNDGSKNLVRAINNRLSALSFHIREYYWVDIKKINEIYRYKTEEYSMDATNKFNIYPEQIPSWLMDWIPEEGGYLIGNLQPAHMDFRFFTLGNLWSIISSLGTPKQNKAILNLIEAKWDDIVGRMPLKICYPALENEDWRIITGSDPKNTPWSYHNGGSWPTLLWQFTLACIKMGRLELAQKAVALAEKRLAVDRWPEYYDTRTGKFIGKQSRLCQTWTIAGFLTSKVLLENPQMASMLLWEEDYELLEICVCALSKTGRKKCSRVAAKSQILV
;
A
#
# COMPACT_ATOMS: atom_id res chain seq x y z
N MET A 1 31.11 25.39 24.54
CA MET A 1 31.26 24.58 23.31
C MET A 1 29.94 23.89 22.98
N PRO A 2 29.17 24.38 21.99
CA PRO A 2 28.00 23.69 21.47
C PRO A 2 28.29 23.20 20.02
N GLY A 3 28.58 21.91 19.86
CA GLY A 3 28.95 21.31 18.57
C GLY A 3 28.16 20.05 18.19
N THR A 4 27.09 19.73 18.92
CA THR A 4 26.44 18.40 18.82
C THR A 4 24.98 18.40 18.37
N ARG A 5 24.43 19.55 17.94
CA ARG A 5 23.07 19.62 17.36
C ARG A 5 23.00 19.82 15.84
N PHE A 6 24.12 20.05 15.14
CA PHE A 6 24.11 20.40 13.71
C PHE A 6 24.31 19.24 12.72
N SER A 7 24.79 18.06 13.16
CA SER A 7 25.02 16.94 12.22
C SER A 7 23.74 16.20 11.82
N SER A 8 22.66 16.28 12.62
CA SER A 8 21.40 15.60 12.30
C SER A 8 20.54 16.34 11.27
N LEU A 9 20.78 17.65 11.07
CA LEU A 9 20.06 18.50 10.12
C LEU A 9 20.63 18.37 8.69
N HIS A 10 21.95 18.23 8.56
CA HIS A 10 22.64 18.17 7.27
C HIS A 10 22.30 16.91 6.46
N HIS A 11 21.97 15.80 7.13
CA HIS A 11 21.68 14.52 6.48
C HIS A 11 20.21 14.31 6.11
N ARG A 12 19.28 14.96 6.82
CA ARG A 12 17.84 14.89 6.51
C ARG A 12 17.46 15.75 5.30
N LEU A 13 18.20 16.84 5.05
CA LEU A 13 18.00 17.72 3.90
C LEU A 13 18.59 17.14 2.59
N SER A 14 19.74 16.45 2.66
CA SER A 14 20.42 15.88 1.48
C SER A 14 19.56 14.86 0.71
N HIS A 15 18.81 14.01 1.43
CA HIS A 15 18.06 12.91 0.81
C HIS A 15 16.69 13.32 0.23
N ARG A 16 16.11 14.43 0.71
CA ARG A 16 14.87 15.01 0.17
C ARG A 16 15.10 16.09 -0.89
N MET A 17 16.29 16.71 -0.91
CA MET A 17 16.67 17.62 -1.99
C MET A 17 16.78 16.90 -3.34
N SER A 18 17.15 15.61 -3.40
CA SER A 18 17.36 14.90 -4.67
C SER A 18 16.06 14.73 -5.50
N LEU A 19 14.91 14.57 -4.84
CA LEU A 19 13.60 14.42 -5.49
C LEU A 19 12.95 15.75 -5.85
N LEU A 20 13.18 16.80 -5.06
CA LEU A 20 12.79 18.18 -5.41
C LEU A 20 13.69 18.76 -6.51
N LEU A 21 14.97 18.39 -6.55
CA LEU A 21 15.91 18.80 -7.60
C LEU A 21 15.51 18.24 -8.96
N PHE A 22 14.89 17.06 -9.08
CA PHE A 22 14.50 16.52 -10.40
C PHE A 22 13.31 17.26 -11.05
N SER A 23 12.31 17.70 -10.28
CA SER A 23 11.23 18.52 -10.85
C SER A 23 11.69 19.97 -11.06
N GLN A 24 12.50 20.51 -10.13
CA GLN A 24 13.09 21.84 -10.26
C GLN A 24 14.12 21.91 -11.40
N HIS A 25 14.83 20.83 -11.74
CA HIS A 25 15.77 20.80 -12.87
C HIS A 25 15.04 20.87 -14.23
N SER A 26 13.82 20.36 -14.35
CA SER A 26 13.01 20.51 -15.57
C SER A 26 12.56 21.96 -15.78
N VAL A 27 12.15 22.63 -14.68
CA VAL A 27 11.72 24.03 -14.67
C VAL A 27 12.90 24.98 -14.86
N LEU A 28 14.06 24.69 -14.26
CA LEU A 28 15.30 25.46 -14.44
C LEU A 28 15.88 25.26 -15.86
N CYS A 29 15.74 24.07 -16.45
CA CYS A 29 16.08 23.79 -17.85
C CYS A 29 15.15 24.50 -18.83
N GLU A 30 13.85 24.63 -18.55
CA GLU A 30 12.93 25.45 -19.35
C GLU A 30 13.27 26.93 -19.24
N PHE A 31 13.55 27.42 -18.03
CA PHE A 31 13.96 28.81 -17.79
C PHE A 31 15.26 29.19 -18.51
N THR A 32 16.23 28.29 -18.57
CA THR A 32 17.50 28.48 -19.30
C THR A 32 17.33 28.31 -20.82
N ARG A 33 16.47 27.40 -21.29
CA ARG A 33 16.08 27.29 -22.72
C ARG A 33 15.39 28.55 -23.24
N GLU A 34 14.56 29.18 -22.41
CA GLU A 34 13.77 30.34 -22.81
C GLU A 34 14.59 31.63 -22.83
N LYS A 35 15.58 31.76 -21.92
CA LYS A 35 16.60 32.81 -22.00
C LYS A 35 17.60 32.60 -23.14
N GLY A 36 17.91 31.34 -23.49
CA GLY A 36 18.74 30.97 -24.64
C GLY A 36 18.11 31.36 -25.97
N ARG A 37 16.80 31.11 -26.14
CA ARG A 37 16.05 31.55 -27.35
C ARG A 37 16.05 33.07 -27.54
N ARG A 38 16.04 33.86 -26.45
CA ARG A 38 16.16 35.33 -26.54
C ARG A 38 17.55 35.84 -26.94
N MET A 39 18.61 35.03 -26.83
CA MET A 39 19.95 35.40 -27.29
C MET A 39 20.24 34.96 -28.74
N GLU A 40 19.53 33.94 -29.26
CA GLU A 40 19.62 33.54 -30.67
C GLU A 40 19.00 34.58 -31.62
N ASP A 41 18.04 35.39 -31.16
CA ASP A 41 17.45 36.48 -31.94
C ASP A 41 18.38 37.70 -32.14
N VAL A 42 19.61 37.68 -31.60
CA VAL A 42 20.52 38.86 -31.59
C VAL A 42 21.81 38.69 -32.41
N GLN A 43 22.15 37.50 -32.92
CA GLN A 43 23.37 37.34 -33.73
C GLN A 43 23.18 36.36 -34.89
N GLY A 44 23.16 36.91 -36.11
CA GLY A 44 23.07 36.19 -37.36
C GLY A 44 24.37 35.49 -37.78
N ASP A 45 24.16 34.47 -38.62
CA ASP A 45 25.10 33.78 -39.51
C ASP A 45 26.31 33.06 -38.88
N ASN A 46 26.15 31.74 -38.67
CA ASN A 46 26.98 30.72 -39.33
C ASN A 46 26.55 29.31 -38.90
N SER A 47 25.61 28.74 -39.65
CA SER A 47 25.17 27.35 -39.50
C SER A 47 26.13 26.41 -40.25
N ARG A 48 27.04 25.73 -39.54
CA ARG A 48 27.42 24.32 -39.81
C ARG A 48 28.45 23.67 -38.86
N GLU A 49 29.01 24.38 -37.87
CA GLU A 49 29.87 23.76 -36.85
C GLU A 49 29.26 23.66 -35.43
N ALA A 50 28.05 24.19 -35.20
CA ALA A 50 27.43 24.19 -33.86
C ALA A 50 26.69 22.90 -33.47
N ALA A 51 26.46 21.96 -34.40
CA ALA A 51 25.63 20.78 -34.13
C ALA A 51 26.34 19.64 -33.37
N ASN A 52 27.68 19.67 -33.26
CA ASN A 52 28.45 18.62 -32.59
C ASN A 52 29.13 19.07 -31.28
N LEU A 53 28.76 20.24 -30.74
CA LEU A 53 29.25 20.74 -29.44
C LEU A 53 28.15 20.95 -28.37
N GLY A 54 26.89 20.66 -28.70
CA GLY A 54 25.71 20.94 -27.85
C GLY A 54 25.49 20.00 -26.65
N THR A 55 26.21 18.88 -26.56
CA THR A 55 26.08 17.93 -25.43
C THR A 55 27.25 17.97 -24.45
N ALA A 56 28.30 18.77 -24.72
CA ALA A 56 29.44 18.94 -23.81
C ALA A 56 29.47 20.31 -23.10
N TRP A 57 28.51 21.20 -23.39
CA TRP A 57 28.45 22.57 -22.85
C TRP A 57 27.51 22.75 -21.65
N THR A 58 26.69 21.75 -21.28
CA THR A 58 25.73 21.87 -20.17
C THR A 58 26.31 21.47 -18.81
N ASP A 59 27.23 20.51 -18.73
CA ASP A 59 27.64 19.95 -17.44
C ASP A 59 28.79 20.69 -16.75
N ARG A 60 29.67 21.36 -17.52
CA ARG A 60 30.84 22.04 -16.95
C ARG A 60 30.63 23.51 -16.58
N PHE A 61 29.63 24.19 -17.16
CA PHE A 61 29.40 25.61 -16.87
C PHE A 61 28.49 25.85 -15.65
N VAL A 62 27.61 24.88 -15.31
CA VAL A 62 26.68 24.99 -14.16
C VAL A 62 27.40 24.86 -12.82
N ILE A 63 28.47 24.06 -12.73
CA ILE A 63 29.17 23.81 -11.46
C ILE A 63 30.31 24.83 -11.20
N GLY A 64 30.93 25.38 -12.25
CA GLY A 64 32.14 26.20 -12.13
C GLY A 64 31.95 27.71 -11.96
N PHE A 65 30.89 28.30 -12.53
CA PHE A 65 30.71 29.76 -12.55
C PHE A 65 29.45 30.26 -11.82
N GLY A 66 28.50 29.38 -11.48
CA GLY A 66 27.25 29.74 -10.80
C GLY A 66 27.44 30.23 -9.37
N ILE A 67 28.39 29.69 -8.62
CA ILE A 67 28.52 30.01 -7.18
C ILE A 67 28.99 31.45 -6.94
N LYS A 68 29.69 32.09 -7.89
CA LYS A 68 30.16 33.48 -7.73
C LYS A 68 29.20 34.56 -8.25
N LEU A 69 28.24 34.23 -9.13
CA LEU A 69 27.29 35.22 -9.67
C LEU A 69 25.95 35.26 -8.92
N PHE A 70 25.59 34.21 -8.17
CA PHE A 70 24.31 34.13 -7.45
C PHE A 70 24.28 34.90 -6.11
N LEU A 71 25.41 35.42 -5.64
CA LEU A 71 25.52 36.19 -4.39
C LEU A 71 25.01 37.64 -4.49
N LYS A 72 24.34 38.03 -5.59
CA LYS A 72 23.92 39.43 -5.84
C LYS A 72 22.55 39.60 -6.53
N GLN A 73 21.64 38.62 -6.44
CA GLN A 73 20.30 38.74 -7.02
C GLN A 73 19.20 38.99 -5.99
N GLN A 74 18.14 39.65 -6.47
CA GLN A 74 16.96 40.04 -5.71
C GLN A 74 16.25 38.80 -5.13
N PRO A 75 15.65 38.91 -3.92
CA PRO A 75 15.00 37.77 -3.24
C PRO A 75 13.78 37.20 -3.98
N VAL A 76 13.26 37.91 -4.99
CA VAL A 76 12.16 37.46 -5.85
C VAL A 76 12.54 37.66 -7.31
N ILE A 77 12.38 36.61 -8.12
CA ILE A 77 12.55 36.65 -9.57
C ILE A 77 11.21 36.31 -10.20
N ALA A 78 10.59 37.28 -10.89
CA ALA A 78 9.34 37.07 -11.61
C ALA A 78 9.61 36.62 -13.05
N SER A 79 8.81 35.67 -13.53
CA SER A 79 8.70 35.26 -14.93
C SER A 79 7.25 35.40 -15.40
N PRO A 80 6.95 35.29 -16.70
CA PRO A 80 5.59 35.43 -17.22
C PRO A 80 4.59 34.41 -16.67
N THR A 81 5.05 33.26 -16.17
CA THR A 81 4.19 32.14 -15.73
C THR A 81 4.43 31.72 -14.29
N HIS A 82 5.56 32.11 -13.69
CA HIS A 82 5.98 31.66 -12.37
C HIS A 82 6.78 32.73 -11.61
N TYR A 83 6.67 32.73 -10.28
CA TYR A 83 7.49 33.53 -9.37
C TYR A 83 8.45 32.62 -8.62
N LEU A 84 9.72 33.02 -8.55
CA LEU A 84 10.77 32.33 -7.81
C LEU A 84 11.13 33.14 -6.56
N PHE A 85 11.09 32.50 -5.39
CA PHE A 85 11.48 33.10 -4.11
C PHE A 85 12.74 32.42 -3.58
N GLN A 86 13.71 33.21 -3.13
CA GLN A 86 14.99 32.72 -2.63
C GLN A 86 15.29 33.29 -1.23
N ILE A 87 15.66 32.40 -0.30
CA ILE A 87 16.27 32.77 0.99
C ILE A 87 17.63 32.08 1.12
N VAL A 88 18.62 32.80 1.65
CA VAL A 88 19.94 32.24 1.98
C VAL A 88 20.16 32.38 3.48
N ARG A 89 20.36 31.26 4.18
CA ARG A 89 20.67 31.24 5.62
C ARG A 89 21.82 30.27 5.86
N GLU A 90 22.87 30.74 6.53
CA GLU A 90 24.07 29.95 6.89
C GLU A 90 24.72 29.16 5.72
N GLY A 91 24.66 29.72 4.51
CA GLY A 91 25.26 29.09 3.31
C GLY A 91 24.35 28.09 2.59
N ILE A 92 23.13 27.86 3.06
CA ILE A 92 22.11 27.04 2.40
C ILE A 92 21.09 27.96 1.72
N THR A 93 20.79 27.68 0.46
CA THR A 93 19.80 28.43 -0.34
C THR A 93 18.50 27.63 -0.44
N PHE A 94 17.40 28.21 0.03
CA PHE A 94 16.05 27.67 -0.10
C PHE A 94 15.34 28.38 -1.26
N LEU A 95 14.61 27.60 -2.06
CA LEU A 95 14.03 28.05 -3.32
C LEU A 95 12.59 27.56 -3.44
N ALA A 96 11.65 28.50 -3.54
CA ALA A 96 10.23 28.22 -3.77
C ALA A 96 9.80 28.76 -5.13
N CYS A 97 8.89 28.03 -5.79
CA CYS A 97 8.30 28.43 -7.06
C CYS A 97 6.77 28.45 -6.93
N THR A 98 6.14 29.53 -7.35
CA THR A 98 4.67 29.68 -7.35
C THR A 98 4.18 30.06 -8.74
N GLN A 99 3.00 29.55 -9.13
CA GLN A 99 2.32 29.95 -10.37
C GLN A 99 1.43 31.19 -10.18
N VAL A 100 1.15 31.53 -8.92
CA VAL A 100 0.28 32.65 -8.53
C VAL A 100 1.13 33.70 -7.85
N GLU A 101 0.89 34.97 -8.17
CA GLU A 101 1.56 36.11 -7.53
C GLU A 101 1.31 36.08 -6.02
N MET A 102 2.39 35.96 -5.24
CA MET A 102 2.34 35.94 -3.78
C MET A 102 3.12 37.14 -3.23
N PRO A 103 2.61 37.83 -2.20
CA PRO A 103 3.38 38.87 -1.53
C PRO A 103 4.75 38.34 -1.07
N PRO A 104 5.87 38.98 -1.43
CA PRO A 104 7.22 38.48 -1.14
C PRO A 104 7.47 38.11 0.32
N LEU A 105 6.92 38.91 1.25
CA LEU A 105 7.08 38.68 2.69
C LEU A 105 6.36 37.41 3.17
N MET A 106 5.26 37.02 2.54
CA MET A 106 4.50 35.81 2.87
C MET A 106 5.25 34.54 2.44
N ALA A 107 5.83 34.56 1.23
CA ALA A 107 6.67 33.47 0.76
C ALA A 107 7.94 33.31 1.61
N ILE A 108 8.50 34.44 2.06
CA ILE A 108 9.69 34.44 2.91
C ILE A 108 9.40 33.84 4.28
N GLU A 109 8.29 34.22 4.92
CA GLU A 109 7.90 33.71 6.24
C GLU A 109 7.64 32.19 6.22
N LEU A 110 6.91 31.69 5.20
CA LEU A 110 6.68 30.26 5.00
C LEU A 110 7.98 29.47 4.87
N LEU A 111 8.95 30.02 4.14
CA LEU A 111 10.27 29.41 3.97
C LEU A 111 11.08 29.44 5.28
N ASP A 112 10.97 30.50 6.08
CA ASP A 112 11.66 30.59 7.37
C ASP A 112 11.06 29.63 8.41
N GLU A 113 9.73 29.50 8.48
CA GLU A 113 9.07 28.47 9.31
C GLU A 113 9.52 27.05 8.93
N MET A 114 9.62 26.78 7.62
CA MET A 114 10.11 25.49 7.12
C MET A 114 11.58 25.25 7.46
N ILE A 115 12.41 26.31 7.54
CA ILE A 115 13.81 26.20 7.97
C ILE A 115 13.89 25.84 9.46
N ASP A 116 13.10 26.50 10.30
CA ASP A 116 13.17 26.33 11.75
C ASP A 116 12.51 25.02 12.23
N ASN A 117 11.38 24.61 11.62
CA ASN A 117 10.57 23.48 12.10
C ASN A 117 10.48 22.29 11.12
N GLY A 118 10.97 22.41 9.88
CA GLY A 118 10.91 21.37 8.85
C GLY A 118 9.54 21.21 8.17
N PHE A 119 8.50 21.90 8.66
CA PHE A 119 7.17 22.03 8.07
C PHE A 119 6.56 23.37 8.53
N PRO A 120 5.73 24.04 7.70
CA PRO A 120 5.07 25.27 8.12
C PRO A 120 4.00 24.95 9.18
N LEU A 121 3.92 25.77 10.22
CA LEU A 121 2.95 25.62 11.31
C LEU A 121 1.53 25.94 10.84
N THR A 122 1.41 26.89 9.90
CA THR A 122 0.15 27.22 9.23
C THR A 122 0.41 27.63 7.78
N THR A 123 -0.50 27.28 6.89
CA THR A 123 -0.49 27.73 5.49
C THR A 123 -1.59 28.77 5.22
N GLU A 124 -2.30 29.19 6.27
CA GLU A 124 -3.43 30.11 6.15
C GLU A 124 -2.96 31.56 5.90
N PRO A 125 -3.32 32.17 4.75
CA PRO A 125 -2.80 33.49 4.35
C PRO A 125 -3.07 34.62 5.34
N ASN A 126 -4.19 34.57 6.07
CA ASN A 126 -4.57 35.59 7.04
C ASN A 126 -3.70 35.54 8.30
N ILE A 127 -3.33 34.34 8.76
CA ILE A 127 -2.43 34.16 9.90
C ILE A 127 -1.00 34.57 9.50
N LEU A 128 -0.57 34.16 8.30
CA LEU A 128 0.74 34.54 7.74
C LEU A 128 0.88 36.06 7.56
N ARG A 129 -0.19 36.77 7.17
CA ARG A 129 -0.18 38.24 7.07
C ARG A 129 -0.06 38.94 8.43
N GLU A 130 -0.62 38.37 9.49
CA GLU A 130 -0.60 38.95 10.84
C GLU A 130 0.78 38.81 11.52
N MET A 131 1.55 37.78 11.15
CA MET A 131 2.94 37.58 11.61
C MET A 131 3.93 38.59 11.00
N ILE A 132 3.54 39.21 9.88
CA ILE A 132 4.33 40.22 9.17
C ILE A 132 3.95 41.62 9.70
N SER A 133 4.83 42.23 10.50
CA SER A 133 4.58 43.57 11.05
C SER A 133 4.52 44.64 9.94
N PRO A 134 3.57 45.60 9.98
CA PRO A 134 3.61 46.77 9.10
C PRO A 134 4.92 47.55 9.31
N PRO A 135 5.58 48.06 8.26
CA PRO A 135 6.86 48.76 8.41
C PRO A 135 6.67 50.10 9.15
N ASN A 136 6.98 50.14 10.45
CA ASN A 136 7.04 51.39 11.21
C ASN A 136 8.40 52.08 11.02
N ILE A 137 8.38 53.39 10.74
CA ILE A 137 9.58 54.20 10.44
C ILE A 137 10.64 54.12 11.56
N VAL A 138 10.22 53.87 12.79
CA VAL A 138 11.09 53.75 13.97
C VAL A 138 11.92 52.46 13.98
N SER A 139 11.41 51.34 13.44
CA SER A 139 12.16 50.06 13.38
C SER A 139 13.29 50.10 12.35
N LYS A 140 13.16 50.95 11.31
CA LYS A 140 14.23 51.24 10.34
C LYS A 140 15.43 51.95 10.98
N MET A 141 15.23 52.76 12.01
CA MET A 141 16.31 53.49 12.68
C MET A 141 17.00 52.63 13.76
N LEU A 142 16.25 51.75 14.43
CA LEU A 142 16.78 50.85 15.46
C LEU A 142 17.59 49.67 14.88
N SER A 143 17.19 49.16 13.71
CA SER A 143 17.91 48.08 12.99
C SER A 143 19.28 48.50 12.46
N VAL A 144 19.46 49.79 12.13
CA VAL A 144 20.77 50.35 11.73
C VAL A 144 21.74 50.45 12.92
N VAL A 145 21.23 50.62 14.14
CA VAL A 145 22.05 50.84 15.34
C VAL A 145 22.36 49.54 16.11
N THR A 146 21.54 48.49 15.95
CA THR A 146 21.65 47.26 16.76
C THR A 146 21.92 45.98 15.96
N GLY A 147 21.91 46.02 14.63
CA GLY A 147 22.28 44.89 13.77
C GLY A 147 21.35 43.67 13.82
N LYS A 148 20.17 43.78 14.46
CA LYS A 148 19.14 42.74 14.43
C LYS A 148 18.06 43.07 13.42
N SER A 149 17.99 42.28 12.34
CA SER A 149 16.93 42.34 11.34
C SER A 149 15.92 41.23 11.58
N SER A 150 14.91 41.48 12.43
CA SER A 150 13.70 40.65 12.46
C SER A 150 12.50 41.57 12.33
N ASN A 151 11.79 41.49 11.20
CA ASN A 151 10.51 42.15 10.98
C ASN A 151 9.32 41.35 11.57
N VAL A 152 9.64 40.33 12.36
CA VAL A 152 8.70 39.44 13.02
C VAL A 152 8.09 40.16 14.23
N SER A 153 6.77 40.11 14.34
CA SER A 153 6.02 40.65 15.47
C SER A 153 6.30 39.83 16.74
N ASP A 154 6.63 40.47 17.87
CA ASP A 154 6.83 39.81 19.17
C ASP A 154 5.50 39.34 19.82
N THR A 155 4.35 39.61 19.19
CA THR A 155 3.01 39.21 19.68
C THR A 155 2.44 38.05 18.87
N LEU A 156 2.08 36.95 19.53
CA LEU A 156 1.38 35.82 18.93
C LEU A 156 0.07 36.27 18.25
N PRO A 157 -0.25 35.77 17.02
CA PRO A 157 -1.49 36.10 16.33
C PRO A 157 -2.73 35.70 17.16
N GLY A 158 -3.71 36.60 17.28
CA GLY A 158 -4.91 36.36 18.09
C GLY A 158 -5.74 35.15 17.63
N ALA A 159 -5.58 34.72 16.37
CA ALA A 159 -6.20 33.53 15.80
C ALA A 159 -5.76 32.21 16.47
N THR A 160 -4.58 32.17 17.13
CA THR A 160 -4.11 30.98 17.87
C THR A 160 -4.91 30.69 19.14
N ALA A 161 -5.67 31.68 19.65
CA ALA A 161 -6.57 31.54 20.79
C ALA A 161 -8.05 31.36 20.38
N SER A 162 -8.37 31.39 19.09
CA SER A 162 -9.72 31.30 18.55
C SER A 162 -10.04 29.89 18.06
N CYS A 163 -11.26 29.39 18.32
CA CYS A 163 -11.75 28.13 17.73
C CYS A 163 -12.01 28.20 16.21
N VAL A 164 -11.76 29.36 15.59
CA VAL A 164 -11.91 29.60 14.14
C VAL A 164 -10.56 30.12 13.61
N PRO A 165 -9.68 29.25 13.09
CA PRO A 165 -8.29 29.61 12.80
C PRO A 165 -8.13 30.59 11.61
N TRP A 166 -9.13 30.70 10.73
CA TRP A 166 -9.10 31.57 9.55
C TRP A 166 -9.74 32.96 9.75
N ARG A 167 -10.23 33.29 10.96
CA ARG A 167 -10.88 34.59 11.26
C ARG A 167 -10.56 35.08 12.68
N THR A 168 -10.13 36.33 12.82
CA THR A 168 -9.87 36.97 14.13
C THR A 168 -11.16 37.51 14.77
N THR A 169 -11.21 37.58 16.10
CA THR A 169 -12.41 37.97 16.87
C THR A 169 -12.65 39.48 16.91
N ASP A 170 -11.66 40.29 16.55
CA ASP A 170 -11.61 41.72 16.87
C ASP A 170 -11.97 42.63 15.68
N ILE A 171 -12.34 42.04 14.54
CA ILE A 171 -12.66 42.74 13.29
C ILE A 171 -13.92 43.58 13.46
N LYS A 172 -13.86 44.87 13.12
CA LYS A 172 -14.98 45.82 13.16
C LYS A 172 -15.06 46.61 11.86
N TYR A 173 -16.23 46.58 11.22
CA TYR A 173 -16.57 47.37 10.04
C TYR A 173 -17.70 48.33 10.35
N ALA A 174 -17.71 49.49 9.68
CA ALA A 174 -18.79 50.48 9.82
C ALA A 174 -20.13 49.94 9.29
N ASN A 175 -20.09 49.17 8.19
CA ASN A 175 -21.21 48.44 7.61
C ASN A 175 -20.77 47.00 7.34
N ASN A 176 -21.65 46.03 7.61
CA ASN A 176 -21.38 44.62 7.31
C ASN A 176 -21.81 44.30 5.88
N GLU A 177 -20.88 43.85 5.04
CA GLU A 177 -21.12 43.55 3.61
C GLU A 177 -20.48 42.23 3.21
N VAL A 178 -21.13 41.49 2.30
CA VAL A 178 -20.60 40.26 1.69
C VAL A 178 -20.98 40.24 0.22
N TYR A 179 -19.97 40.09 -0.63
CA TYR A 179 -20.14 39.90 -2.07
C TYR A 179 -19.78 38.46 -2.42
N VAL A 180 -20.53 37.85 -3.34
CA VAL A 180 -20.33 36.47 -3.80
C VAL A 180 -20.37 36.46 -5.32
N ASP A 181 -19.25 36.10 -5.93
CA ASP A 181 -19.08 36.02 -7.38
C ASP A 181 -18.98 34.55 -7.80
N LEU A 182 -19.64 34.22 -8.91
CA LEU A 182 -19.60 32.89 -9.53
C LEU A 182 -18.79 32.99 -10.82
N VAL A 183 -17.64 32.33 -10.86
CA VAL A 183 -16.73 32.36 -12.02
C VAL A 183 -16.75 30.98 -12.66
N GLU A 184 -17.24 30.88 -13.89
CA GLU A 184 -17.38 29.61 -14.62
C GLU A 184 -16.63 29.63 -15.96
N GLU A 185 -15.98 28.51 -16.28
CA GLU A 185 -15.31 28.24 -17.56
C GLU A 185 -15.94 27.00 -18.20
N MET A 186 -16.20 27.04 -19.52
CA MET A 186 -16.88 25.97 -20.25
C MET A 186 -15.98 25.37 -21.34
N ASP A 187 -15.71 24.08 -21.22
CA ASP A 187 -15.00 23.27 -22.20
C ASP A 187 -15.99 22.44 -23.02
N ALA A 188 -16.03 22.67 -24.34
CA ALA A 188 -16.94 21.98 -25.25
C ALA A 188 -16.22 21.40 -26.48
N ILE A 189 -16.53 20.14 -26.81
CA ILE A 189 -16.10 19.47 -28.04
C ILE A 189 -17.29 19.36 -28.98
N ILE A 190 -17.16 19.93 -30.16
CA ILE A 190 -18.18 19.92 -31.21
C ILE A 190 -17.63 19.12 -32.40
N ASN A 191 -18.40 18.17 -32.92
CA ASN A 191 -17.97 17.35 -34.06
C ASN A 191 -18.06 18.13 -35.39
N ARG A 192 -17.61 17.48 -36.48
CA ARG A 192 -17.65 18.06 -37.82
C ARG A 192 -19.06 18.35 -38.33
N ASP A 193 -20.11 17.82 -37.72
CA ASP A 193 -21.50 18.09 -38.09
C ASP A 193 -22.14 19.19 -37.22
N GLY A 194 -21.39 19.80 -36.30
CA GLY A 194 -21.90 20.83 -35.40
C GLY A 194 -22.68 20.27 -34.20
N VAL A 195 -22.56 18.97 -33.92
CA VAL A 195 -23.17 18.30 -32.77
C VAL A 195 -22.21 18.38 -31.58
N LEU A 196 -22.74 18.81 -30.44
CA LEU A 196 -22.02 18.86 -29.16
C LEU A 196 -21.76 17.42 -28.67
N VAL A 197 -20.50 16.99 -28.69
CA VAL A 197 -20.07 15.65 -28.28
C VAL A 197 -19.77 15.60 -26.78
N LYS A 198 -19.18 16.68 -26.25
CA LYS A 198 -18.82 16.80 -24.84
C LYS A 198 -18.95 18.26 -24.41
N CYS A 199 -19.47 18.50 -23.21
CA CYS A 199 -19.51 19.81 -22.58
C CYS A 199 -19.32 19.64 -21.07
N GLU A 200 -18.32 20.33 -20.52
CA GLU A 200 -17.98 20.36 -19.10
C GLU A 200 -17.84 21.82 -18.66
N ILE A 201 -18.40 22.16 -17.49
CA ILE A 201 -18.24 23.48 -16.88
C ILE A 201 -17.44 23.34 -15.59
N TYR A 202 -16.43 24.19 -15.42
CA TYR A 202 -15.65 24.33 -14.19
C TYR A 202 -16.05 25.65 -13.52
N GLY A 203 -16.54 25.58 -12.30
CA GLY A 203 -17.03 26.75 -11.56
C GLY A 203 -16.32 26.97 -10.24
N GLU A 204 -16.13 28.24 -9.88
CA GLU A 204 -15.61 28.69 -8.58
C GLU A 204 -16.55 29.72 -7.95
N VAL A 205 -16.77 29.60 -6.63
CA VAL A 205 -17.50 30.58 -5.82
C VAL A 205 -16.48 31.44 -5.08
N GLN A 206 -16.31 32.68 -5.50
CA GLN A 206 -15.45 33.67 -4.86
C GLN A 206 -16.27 34.53 -3.92
N VAL A 207 -15.76 34.82 -2.73
CA VAL A 207 -16.46 35.59 -1.69
C VAL A 207 -15.56 36.72 -1.23
N ASN A 208 -16.13 37.90 -1.06
CA ASN A 208 -15.49 39.06 -0.45
C ASN A 208 -16.30 39.50 0.78
N SER A 209 -15.80 39.19 1.97
CA SER A 209 -16.54 39.36 3.23
C SER A 209 -15.94 40.46 4.11
N HIS A 210 -16.72 41.48 4.42
CA HIS A 210 -16.40 42.55 5.37
C HIS A 210 -17.47 42.58 6.47
N ILE A 211 -17.40 41.64 7.41
CA ILE A 211 -18.38 41.52 8.50
C ILE A 211 -17.70 41.62 9.87
N THR A 212 -18.29 42.35 10.80
CA THR A 212 -17.78 42.48 12.18
C THR A 212 -17.88 41.15 12.96
N GLY A 213 -16.83 40.80 13.72
CA GLY A 213 -16.83 39.64 14.63
C GLY A 213 -16.72 38.27 13.94
N VAL A 214 -17.41 37.25 14.50
CA VAL A 214 -17.39 35.84 14.03
C VAL A 214 -18.78 35.43 13.51
N PRO A 215 -19.19 35.89 12.31
CA PRO A 215 -20.53 35.63 11.78
C PRO A 215 -20.66 34.20 11.24
N ASP A 216 -21.78 33.53 11.51
CA ASP A 216 -22.12 32.24 10.90
C ASP A 216 -23.02 32.49 9.68
N LEU A 217 -22.50 32.20 8.49
CA LEU A 217 -23.20 32.38 7.22
C LEU A 217 -23.71 31.06 6.68
N THR A 218 -24.84 31.14 5.99
CA THR A 218 -25.47 30.01 5.34
C THR A 218 -25.74 30.34 3.87
N LEU A 219 -25.23 29.53 2.95
CA LEU A 219 -25.45 29.63 1.51
C LEU A 219 -26.00 28.30 1.01
N SER A 220 -27.00 28.33 0.14
CA SER A 220 -27.59 27.13 -0.45
C SER A 220 -27.74 27.30 -1.95
N PHE A 221 -27.47 26.24 -2.69
CA PHE A 221 -27.81 26.16 -4.10
C PHE A 221 -29.25 25.67 -4.21
N THR A 222 -30.02 26.23 -5.11
CA THR A 222 -31.39 25.76 -5.32
C THR A 222 -31.41 24.38 -5.99
N ASN A 223 -30.39 24.02 -6.77
CA ASN A 223 -30.17 22.65 -7.21
C ASN A 223 -28.71 22.21 -6.99
N PRO A 224 -28.38 21.61 -5.83
CA PRO A 224 -27.04 21.13 -5.55
C PRO A 224 -26.70 19.84 -6.33
N SER A 225 -27.70 19.11 -6.85
CA SER A 225 -27.50 17.80 -7.47
C SER A 225 -26.78 17.81 -8.83
N ILE A 226 -26.63 19.00 -9.45
CA ILE A 226 -25.87 19.17 -10.71
C ILE A 226 -24.37 19.37 -10.48
N LEU A 227 -23.97 19.60 -9.22
CA LEU A 227 -22.59 19.89 -8.87
C LEU A 227 -21.85 18.57 -8.63
N ASP A 228 -20.94 18.25 -9.54
CA ASP A 228 -19.98 17.16 -9.42
C ASP A 228 -18.65 17.68 -8.87
N ASP A 229 -17.83 16.78 -8.31
CA ASP A 229 -16.45 17.04 -7.86
C ASP A 229 -16.29 18.31 -7.01
N VAL A 230 -17.21 18.53 -6.07
CA VAL A 230 -17.22 19.72 -5.22
C VAL A 230 -16.04 19.72 -4.23
N ARG A 231 -15.34 20.84 -4.13
CA ARG A 231 -14.28 21.08 -3.13
C ARG A 231 -14.58 22.33 -2.34
N PHE A 232 -14.43 22.25 -1.01
CA PHE A 232 -14.74 23.34 -0.09
C PHE A 232 -13.50 23.99 0.50
N HIS A 233 -13.62 25.28 0.81
CA HIS A 233 -12.73 25.94 1.75
C HIS A 233 -12.87 25.32 3.16
N PRO A 234 -11.80 25.23 3.97
CA PRO A 234 -11.85 24.72 5.34
C PRO A 234 -12.88 25.38 6.25
N CYS A 235 -13.32 26.59 5.90
CA CYS A 235 -14.34 27.31 6.65
C CYS A 235 -15.74 26.70 6.57
N VAL A 236 -15.99 25.83 5.58
CA VAL A 236 -17.28 25.18 5.35
C VAL A 236 -17.41 23.94 6.20
N ARG A 237 -18.48 23.90 7.00
CA ARG A 237 -18.84 22.72 7.78
C ARG A 237 -19.42 21.67 6.86
N PHE A 238 -18.84 20.48 6.86
CA PHE A 238 -19.25 19.40 5.97
C PHE A 238 -20.62 18.80 6.31
N ARG A 239 -20.95 18.63 7.60
CA ARG A 239 -22.22 17.98 8.03
C ARG A 239 -23.49 18.66 7.48
N PRO A 240 -23.64 20.00 7.52
CA PRO A 240 -24.77 20.68 6.89
C PRO A 240 -24.86 20.49 5.38
N TRP A 241 -23.72 20.41 4.68
CA TRP A 241 -23.67 20.11 3.26
C TRP A 241 -24.12 18.66 2.99
N GLU A 242 -23.56 17.69 3.71
CA GLU A 242 -23.91 16.27 3.54
C GLU A 242 -25.40 16.00 3.78
N SER A 243 -25.97 16.54 4.86
CA SER A 243 -27.36 16.24 5.25
C SER A 243 -28.41 17.07 4.51
N HIS A 244 -28.11 18.33 4.18
CA HIS A 244 -29.11 19.28 3.67
C HIS A 244 -28.66 20.04 2.42
N GLN A 245 -27.43 19.81 1.93
CA GLN A 245 -26.82 20.51 0.79
C GLN A 245 -26.77 22.03 0.99
N ILE A 246 -26.48 22.42 2.23
CA ILE A 246 -26.37 23.81 2.66
C ILE A 246 -24.93 24.06 3.12
N LEU A 247 -24.28 25.07 2.54
CA LEU A 247 -23.00 25.58 3.04
C LEU A 247 -23.25 26.37 4.32
N SER A 248 -22.68 25.92 5.44
CA SER A 248 -22.62 26.70 6.68
C SER A 248 -21.16 26.96 7.01
N PHE A 249 -20.79 28.23 7.17
CA PHE A 249 -19.40 28.63 7.34
C PHE A 249 -19.26 29.96 8.07
N VAL A 250 -18.15 30.11 8.78
CA VAL A 250 -17.68 31.43 9.22
C VAL A 250 -16.70 31.93 8.17
N PRO A 251 -17.02 32.96 7.37
CA PRO A 251 -16.16 33.39 6.26
C PRO A 251 -14.80 33.87 6.78
N PRO A 252 -13.68 33.60 6.09
CA PRO A 252 -12.48 34.43 6.19
C PRO A 252 -12.80 35.91 5.91
N ASP A 253 -11.96 36.80 6.41
CA ASP A 253 -12.11 38.22 6.15
C ASP A 253 -11.46 38.62 4.82
N GLY A 254 -12.11 39.51 4.07
CA GLY A 254 -11.70 39.90 2.72
C GLY A 254 -12.06 38.86 1.64
N GLN A 255 -11.25 38.82 0.57
CA GLN A 255 -11.47 37.96 -0.59
C GLN A 255 -10.93 36.53 -0.36
N PHE A 256 -11.74 35.51 -0.65
CA PHE A 256 -11.36 34.11 -0.60
C PHE A 256 -12.22 33.25 -1.54
N LYS A 257 -11.73 32.05 -1.90
CA LYS A 257 -12.51 31.05 -2.63
C LYS A 257 -13.27 30.17 -1.65
N LEU A 258 -14.60 30.16 -1.71
CA LEU A 258 -15.46 29.37 -0.84
C LEU A 258 -15.57 27.91 -1.28
N MET A 259 -15.73 27.68 -2.58
CA MET A 259 -15.78 26.34 -3.16
C MET A 259 -15.48 26.33 -4.65
N SER A 260 -15.15 25.16 -5.19
CA SER A 260 -15.09 24.88 -6.63
C SER A 260 -15.91 23.64 -6.96
N TYR A 261 -16.47 23.57 -8.16
CA TYR A 261 -17.33 22.47 -8.62
C TYR A 261 -17.16 22.21 -10.12
N ARG A 262 -17.66 21.07 -10.58
CA ARG A 262 -17.73 20.69 -11.99
C ARG A 262 -19.17 20.35 -12.37
N ILE A 263 -19.57 20.62 -13.62
CA ILE A 263 -20.87 20.21 -14.17
C ILE A 263 -20.63 19.41 -15.45
N LYS A 264 -21.23 18.21 -15.56
CA LYS A 264 -21.14 17.36 -16.75
C LYS A 264 -22.45 17.35 -17.55
N MET A 265 -22.32 17.35 -18.89
CA MET A 265 -23.37 17.04 -19.86
C MET A 265 -24.54 18.03 -19.97
N LEU A 266 -24.50 18.87 -21.01
CA LEU A 266 -25.56 19.82 -21.37
C LEU A 266 -26.06 19.52 -22.79
N LYS A 267 -27.37 19.31 -22.99
CA LYS A 267 -27.95 18.92 -24.29
C LYS A 267 -28.33 20.10 -25.21
N SER A 268 -28.41 21.32 -24.71
CA SER A 268 -28.73 22.55 -25.46
C SER A 268 -28.20 23.79 -24.72
N ILE A 269 -27.88 24.88 -25.44
CA ILE A 269 -27.41 26.16 -24.84
C ILE A 269 -28.47 27.25 -25.08
N PRO A 270 -29.41 27.49 -24.16
CA PRO A 270 -30.30 28.64 -24.25
C PRO A 270 -29.64 29.88 -23.63
N ILE A 271 -29.69 30.99 -24.37
CA ILE A 271 -29.14 32.31 -24.00
C ILE A 271 -30.30 33.20 -23.55
N TYR A 272 -30.13 33.87 -22.41
CA TYR A 272 -31.14 34.73 -21.81
C TYR A 272 -30.59 36.13 -21.61
N PHE A 273 -31.38 37.14 -21.92
CA PHE A 273 -31.06 38.53 -21.55
C PHE A 273 -32.34 39.33 -21.32
N HIS A 274 -32.26 40.30 -20.42
CA HIS A 274 -33.37 41.21 -20.13
C HIS A 274 -33.28 42.48 -20.98
N LEU A 275 -34.42 42.91 -21.51
CA LEU A 275 -34.52 44.22 -22.15
C LEU A 275 -34.59 45.33 -21.08
N PRO A 276 -33.87 46.45 -21.25
CA PRO A 276 -33.96 47.60 -20.36
C PRO A 276 -35.41 48.09 -20.15
N PRO A 277 -35.74 48.64 -18.96
CA PRO A 277 -37.08 49.11 -18.65
C PRO A 277 -37.67 50.11 -19.66
N SER A 278 -36.81 50.94 -20.26
CA SER A 278 -37.14 51.99 -21.24
C SER A 278 -37.56 51.48 -22.63
N ILE A 279 -37.51 50.16 -22.87
CA ILE A 279 -37.96 49.53 -24.11
C ILE A 279 -39.40 49.05 -23.94
N LEU A 280 -40.34 49.60 -24.72
CA LEU A 280 -41.77 49.23 -24.72
C LEU A 280 -42.02 47.89 -25.41
N SER A 281 -41.40 47.67 -26.57
CA SER A 281 -41.47 46.41 -27.32
C SER A 281 -40.19 46.20 -28.13
N ALA A 282 -39.87 44.95 -28.45
CA ALA A 282 -38.75 44.60 -29.30
C ALA A 282 -39.20 43.52 -30.29
N ASP A 283 -38.82 43.68 -31.55
CA ASP A 283 -39.00 42.69 -32.60
C ASP A 283 -37.61 42.23 -33.05
N LEU A 284 -37.21 41.03 -32.62
CA LEU A 284 -35.86 40.50 -32.73
C LEU A 284 -35.86 39.24 -33.59
N THR A 285 -34.93 39.17 -34.54
CA THR A 285 -34.77 38.08 -35.50
C THR A 285 -33.34 37.53 -35.43
N SER A 286 -33.22 36.22 -35.26
CA SER A 286 -31.93 35.51 -35.22
C SER A 286 -31.58 34.93 -36.58
N ASN A 287 -30.30 34.93 -36.94
CA ASN A 287 -29.84 34.17 -38.11
C ASN A 287 -29.80 32.65 -37.85
N HIS A 288 -29.71 32.24 -36.57
CA HIS A 288 -29.69 30.84 -36.13
C HIS A 288 -30.33 30.70 -34.76
N GLY A 289 -31.04 29.58 -34.52
CA GLY A 289 -31.82 29.37 -33.30
C GLY A 289 -33.15 30.13 -33.28
N VAL A 290 -33.96 29.90 -32.25
CA VAL A 290 -35.29 30.51 -32.08
C VAL A 290 -35.25 31.54 -30.96
N VAL A 291 -35.84 32.72 -31.20
CA VAL A 291 -35.97 33.79 -30.18
C VAL A 291 -37.42 33.97 -29.76
N ASN A 292 -37.65 33.92 -28.45
CA ASN A 292 -38.94 34.17 -27.82
C ASN A 292 -38.80 35.29 -26.78
N ILE A 293 -39.71 36.27 -26.81
CA ILE A 293 -39.76 37.37 -25.85
C ILE A 293 -40.97 37.18 -24.95
N LEU A 294 -40.74 37.02 -23.66
CA LEU A 294 -41.79 36.81 -22.67
C LEU A 294 -42.39 38.15 -22.19
N SER A 295 -43.59 38.10 -21.61
CA SER A 295 -44.32 39.28 -21.10
C SER A 295 -43.58 40.07 -20.01
N ASN A 296 -42.60 39.45 -19.33
CA ASN A 296 -41.72 40.08 -18.34
C ASN A 296 -40.46 40.74 -18.95
N LYS A 297 -40.44 40.97 -20.27
CA LYS A 297 -39.30 41.54 -21.02
C LYS A 297 -38.01 40.69 -20.98
N MET A 298 -38.13 39.38 -20.74
CA MET A 298 -37.03 38.41 -20.87
C MET A 298 -36.99 37.83 -22.28
N CYS A 299 -35.86 37.98 -22.96
CA CYS A 299 -35.60 37.35 -24.25
C CYS A 299 -34.91 35.99 -24.03
N ILE A 300 -35.41 34.95 -24.69
CA ILE A 300 -34.87 33.60 -24.69
C ILE A 300 -34.43 33.25 -26.10
N TRP A 301 -33.16 32.95 -26.30
CA TRP A 301 -32.59 32.54 -27.57
C TRP A 301 -32.01 31.13 -27.48
N SER A 302 -32.69 30.16 -28.07
CA SER A 302 -32.25 28.76 -28.08
C SER A 302 -31.45 28.47 -29.34
N ILE A 303 -30.15 28.18 -29.19
CA ILE A 303 -29.25 27.83 -30.30
C ILE A 303 -29.00 26.32 -30.25
N ASP A 304 -29.72 25.58 -31.09
CA ASP A 304 -29.64 24.11 -31.11
C ASP A 304 -28.40 23.60 -31.85
N ARG A 305 -27.93 24.35 -32.87
CA ARG A 305 -26.77 23.99 -33.72
C ARG A 305 -25.97 25.25 -34.06
N ILE A 306 -24.68 25.27 -33.69
CA ILE A 306 -23.79 26.40 -34.02
C ILE A 306 -23.30 26.22 -35.47
N PRO A 307 -23.50 27.20 -36.36
CA PRO A 307 -23.14 27.10 -37.78
C PRO A 307 -21.64 27.36 -37.99
N LYS A 308 -21.09 26.80 -39.07
CA LYS A 308 -19.65 26.92 -39.39
C LYS A 308 -19.31 28.14 -40.25
N ASP A 309 -20.29 28.68 -40.95
CA ASP A 309 -20.15 29.65 -42.03
C ASP A 309 -20.48 31.09 -41.59
N ARG A 310 -21.27 31.26 -40.53
CA ARG A 310 -21.59 32.56 -39.93
C ARG A 310 -21.74 32.49 -38.41
N THR A 311 -21.31 33.55 -37.73
CA THR A 311 -21.53 33.72 -36.29
C THR A 311 -23.02 33.87 -36.00
N PRO A 312 -23.57 33.17 -34.98
CA PRO A 312 -24.93 33.43 -34.52
C PRO A 312 -25.09 34.91 -34.15
N SER A 313 -26.09 35.56 -34.73
CA SER A 313 -26.38 36.98 -34.55
C SER A 313 -27.87 37.20 -34.37
N LEU A 314 -28.21 38.12 -33.46
CA LEU A 314 -29.56 38.60 -33.21
C LEU A 314 -29.67 40.04 -33.67
N SER A 315 -30.65 40.34 -34.52
CA SER A 315 -30.87 41.66 -35.12
C SER A 315 -32.34 42.03 -35.09
N GLY A 316 -32.68 43.29 -34.85
CA GLY A 316 -34.08 43.71 -34.80
C GLY A 316 -34.29 45.15 -34.39
N THR A 317 -35.56 45.54 -34.27
CA THR A 317 -35.99 46.91 -33.92
C THR A 317 -36.58 46.95 -32.51
N MET A 318 -36.22 47.97 -31.74
CA MET A 318 -36.71 48.19 -30.38
C MET A 318 -37.46 49.52 -30.30
N VAL A 319 -38.65 49.54 -29.70
CA VAL A 319 -39.48 50.74 -29.53
C VAL A 319 -39.24 51.30 -28.13
N LEU A 320 -38.85 52.57 -28.03
CA LEU A 320 -38.61 53.28 -26.78
C LEU A 320 -39.89 53.93 -26.23
N GLU A 321 -39.90 54.22 -24.93
CA GLU A 321 -40.97 54.96 -24.27
C GLU A 321 -41.13 56.39 -24.84
N THR A 322 -42.37 56.86 -25.00
CA THR A 322 -42.70 58.18 -25.56
C THR A 322 -42.03 59.31 -24.77
N GLY A 323 -41.12 60.04 -25.41
CA GLY A 323 -40.34 61.13 -24.81
C GLY A 323 -38.81 60.94 -24.88
N LEU A 324 -38.32 59.77 -25.30
CA LEU A 324 -36.90 59.46 -25.51
C LEU A 324 -36.59 59.29 -27.00
N GLU A 325 -35.97 60.30 -27.64
CA GLU A 325 -35.58 60.22 -29.07
C GLU A 325 -34.33 59.35 -29.32
N ARG A 326 -33.49 59.15 -28.29
CA ARG A 326 -32.27 58.33 -28.36
C ARG A 326 -31.86 57.86 -26.96
N LEU A 327 -31.40 56.61 -26.83
CA LEU A 327 -30.75 56.14 -25.61
C LEU A 327 -29.42 56.90 -25.42
N HIS A 328 -29.25 57.63 -24.31
CA HIS A 328 -28.02 58.38 -24.00
C HIS A 328 -26.80 57.49 -23.76
N VAL A 329 -27.00 56.18 -23.60
CA VAL A 329 -25.96 55.16 -23.39
C VAL A 329 -26.35 53.94 -24.22
N PHE A 330 -25.38 53.28 -24.87
CA PHE A 330 -25.63 51.98 -25.49
C PHE A 330 -26.12 50.99 -24.42
N PRO A 331 -27.27 50.32 -24.61
CA PRO A 331 -27.79 49.40 -23.61
C PRO A 331 -26.81 48.26 -23.41
N ILE A 332 -26.35 48.07 -22.19
CA ILE A 332 -25.52 46.92 -21.81
C ILE A 332 -26.47 45.74 -21.65
N PHE A 333 -26.45 44.80 -22.60
CA PHE A 333 -27.16 43.54 -22.47
C PHE A 333 -26.33 42.62 -21.57
N GLN A 334 -26.83 42.32 -20.36
CA GLN A 334 -26.29 41.21 -19.58
C GLN A 334 -26.67 39.91 -20.29
N LEU A 335 -25.72 39.34 -21.04
CA LEU A 335 -25.84 37.99 -21.57
C LEU A 335 -25.69 37.01 -20.40
N GLY A 336 -26.78 36.34 -20.05
CA GLY A 336 -26.77 35.20 -19.14
C GLY A 336 -26.88 33.91 -19.95
N PHE A 337 -25.89 33.02 -19.83
CA PHE A 337 -26.09 31.63 -20.21
C PHE A 337 -26.89 30.97 -19.09
N ARG A 338 -28.01 30.32 -19.43
CA ARG A 338 -28.79 29.60 -18.43
C ARG A 338 -29.07 28.22 -19.01
N ILE A 339 -28.34 27.22 -18.57
CA ILE A 339 -28.78 25.85 -18.77
C ILE A 339 -30.11 25.71 -18.02
N GLN A 340 -31.13 25.14 -18.67
CA GLN A 340 -32.42 24.90 -18.02
C GLN A 340 -32.25 24.00 -16.80
N VAL A 341 -32.17 24.63 -15.64
CA VAL A 341 -32.61 24.10 -14.36
C VAL A 341 -33.59 25.14 -13.79
N PHE A 342 -34.76 24.67 -13.37
CA PHE A 342 -35.90 25.45 -12.88
C PHE A 342 -35.52 26.48 -11.77
N PRO A 343 -36.33 27.56 -11.59
CA PRO A 343 -35.85 28.89 -11.19
C PRO A 343 -35.28 28.96 -9.76
N HIS A 344 -34.12 29.59 -9.63
CA HIS A 344 -33.46 29.91 -8.37
C HIS A 344 -33.88 31.31 -7.92
N THR A 345 -34.59 31.41 -6.79
CA THR A 345 -34.80 32.66 -6.03
C THR A 345 -33.96 32.61 -4.77
N PHE A 346 -33.13 33.63 -4.57
CA PHE A 346 -32.29 33.78 -3.38
C PHE A 346 -33.13 34.14 -2.15
N ARG A 347 -32.79 33.56 -0.99
CA ARG A 347 -33.31 33.97 0.31
C ARG A 347 -32.14 34.11 1.29
N ILE A 348 -31.77 35.35 1.60
CA ILE A 348 -30.83 35.66 2.69
C ILE A 348 -31.67 35.81 3.96
N CYS A 349 -31.44 34.98 4.97
CA CYS A 349 -32.12 35.07 6.27
C CYS A 349 -31.14 35.44 7.40
N GLY A 350 -31.19 36.71 7.81
CA GLY A 350 -31.09 37.22 9.20
C GLY A 350 -29.95 36.80 10.14
N PHE A 351 -29.21 37.82 10.62
CA PHE A 351 -28.25 37.77 11.73
C PHE A 351 -28.83 37.22 13.05
N ARG A 352 -28.06 36.38 13.77
CA ARG A 352 -28.25 36.09 15.20
C ARG A 352 -27.04 36.59 15.99
N SER A 353 -27.24 37.64 16.79
CA SER A 353 -26.32 38.01 17.87
C SER A 353 -26.76 37.29 19.15
N ALA A 354 -25.84 36.58 19.80
CA ALA A 354 -26.07 35.94 21.08
C ALA A 354 -25.09 36.54 22.11
N ILE A 355 -25.61 37.39 23.00
CA ILE A 355 -24.95 37.79 24.24
C ILE A 355 -25.85 37.35 25.40
N ASN A 356 -25.28 36.58 26.33
CA ASN A 356 -25.90 36.14 27.59
C ASN A 356 -26.07 37.31 28.58
N ASN A 357 -27.22 37.44 29.24
CA ASN A 357 -27.41 37.13 30.67
C ASN A 357 -28.72 37.68 31.29
N THR A 358 -29.35 36.83 32.11
CA THR A 358 -30.12 37.09 33.36
C THR A 358 -31.17 38.22 33.43
N GLN A 359 -32.45 37.88 33.66
CA GLN A 359 -33.20 38.14 34.91
C GLN A 359 -34.70 37.81 34.76
N LYS A 360 -35.31 37.61 35.93
CA LYS A 360 -36.63 37.06 36.28
C LYS A 360 -37.82 37.98 35.94
N ILE A 361 -39.01 37.36 35.81
CA ILE A 361 -40.32 37.73 36.39
C ILE A 361 -41.43 38.39 35.50
N PHE A 362 -42.61 37.73 35.55
CA PHE A 362 -44.05 38.13 35.41
C PHE A 362 -44.56 38.83 34.13
N CYS A 363 -45.45 38.18 33.35
CA CYS A 363 -46.92 38.24 33.50
C CYS A 363 -47.67 37.73 32.25
N ILE A 364 -48.78 37.02 32.50
CA ILE A 364 -49.81 36.52 31.56
C ILE A 364 -50.92 37.59 31.45
N PRO A 365 -51.74 37.66 30.37
CA PRO A 365 -53.08 37.02 30.38
C PRO A 365 -53.37 36.24 29.06
N LYS A 366 -53.80 34.96 29.12
CA LYS A 366 -55.20 34.45 29.16
C LYS A 366 -55.98 34.74 27.87
N THR A 367 -56.55 33.78 27.13
CA THR A 367 -57.66 32.86 27.50
C THR A 367 -57.83 31.84 26.34
N ASN A 368 -57.86 30.51 26.55
CA ASN A 368 -58.87 29.58 27.13
C ASN A 368 -59.71 28.87 26.05
N PHE A 369 -59.68 27.54 26.10
CA PHE A 369 -60.79 26.55 26.24
C PHE A 369 -60.23 25.18 25.82
N GLY A 370 -60.40 24.05 26.51
CA GLY A 370 -61.01 23.63 27.78
C GLY A 370 -60.48 22.21 28.08
N GLN A 371 -60.17 21.91 29.35
CA GLN A 371 -60.82 20.91 30.22
C GLN A 371 -60.91 19.47 29.66
N SER A 372 -60.62 18.40 30.40
CA SER A 372 -60.58 18.19 31.85
C SER A 372 -59.77 16.93 32.19
N GLY A 373 -59.03 16.98 33.31
CA GLY A 373 -58.46 15.79 33.94
C GLY A 373 -59.46 15.08 34.85
N LEU A 374 -59.23 13.78 35.04
CA LEU A 374 -59.89 12.93 36.04
C LEU A 374 -58.84 12.47 37.06
N ILE A 375 -59.23 12.56 38.33
CA ILE A 375 -58.48 12.26 39.55
C ILE A 375 -59.02 10.93 40.13
N SER A 376 -58.13 10.21 40.83
CA SER A 376 -58.38 9.37 42.03
C SER A 376 -58.74 7.87 41.91
N PHE A 377 -57.86 7.06 42.53
CA PHE A 377 -58.04 5.93 43.49
C PHE A 377 -59.10 4.84 43.14
N ALA A 378 -58.87 3.52 43.28
CA ALA A 378 -58.30 2.82 44.43
C ALA A 378 -58.07 1.29 44.21
N HIS A 379 -57.32 0.69 45.15
CA HIS A 379 -57.43 -0.65 45.75
C HIS A 379 -56.48 -1.84 45.42
N ASP A 380 -56.01 -2.38 46.56
CA ASP A 380 -55.39 -3.67 46.94
C ASP A 380 -53.89 -3.88 46.68
N ASP A 381 -52.96 -3.88 47.65
CA ASP A 381 -52.85 -4.28 49.07
C ASP A 381 -52.04 -5.59 49.27
N CYS A 382 -51.24 -5.55 50.34
CA CYS A 382 -50.52 -6.60 51.04
C CYS A 382 -49.16 -7.14 50.53
N THR A 383 -48.16 -6.36 50.96
CA THR A 383 -46.87 -6.71 51.57
C THR A 383 -46.73 -8.05 52.32
N ARG A 384 -45.50 -8.60 52.32
CA ARG A 384 -44.86 -9.17 53.54
C ARG A 384 -43.55 -8.43 53.85
N ARG A 385 -43.66 -7.51 54.83
CA ARG A 385 -42.74 -7.11 55.93
C ARG A 385 -41.36 -7.82 55.96
N ARG A 386 -40.23 -7.16 56.28
CA ARG A 386 -39.94 -6.22 57.40
C ARG A 386 -38.60 -5.49 57.10
N THR A 387 -38.57 -4.14 57.08
CA THR A 387 -37.93 -3.21 58.07
C THR A 387 -36.44 -3.49 58.34
N SER A 388 -35.50 -2.55 58.42
CA SER A 388 -35.42 -1.08 58.53
C SER A 388 -33.91 -0.79 58.71
N ARG A 389 -33.26 0.30 58.32
CA ARG A 389 -33.45 1.73 58.63
C ARG A 389 -32.50 2.50 57.71
N GLY A 390 -32.94 3.66 57.20
CA GLY A 390 -32.05 4.62 56.54
C GLY A 390 -31.34 5.54 57.52
N VAL A 391 -30.32 6.25 57.04
CA VAL A 391 -29.95 7.63 57.41
C VAL A 391 -29.24 8.27 56.20
N SER A 392 -29.71 9.44 55.79
CA SER A 392 -29.09 10.40 54.87
C SER A 392 -27.95 11.17 55.55
N VAL A 393 -26.96 11.72 54.82
CA VAL A 393 -26.45 13.10 54.99
C VAL A 393 -25.60 13.52 53.76
N ILE A 394 -25.66 14.82 53.51
CA ILE A 394 -25.23 15.67 52.39
C ILE A 394 -23.78 16.20 52.56
N ALA A 395 -23.12 16.48 51.42
CA ALA A 395 -22.13 17.54 51.10
C ALA A 395 -20.71 17.64 51.71
N SER A 396 -19.74 17.65 50.79
CA SER A 396 -18.79 18.76 50.46
C SER A 396 -17.45 18.98 51.19
N PHE A 397 -16.50 19.46 50.36
CA PHE A 397 -15.27 20.26 50.58
C PHE A 397 -13.95 19.63 51.10
N ALA A 398 -12.97 19.58 50.18
CA ALA A 398 -11.61 20.16 50.17
C ALA A 398 -10.49 19.83 51.21
N SER A 399 -9.29 19.71 50.62
CA SER A 399 -7.93 20.11 51.06
C SER A 399 -7.10 19.28 52.05
N GLU A 400 -5.99 18.75 51.50
CA GLU A 400 -4.58 18.89 51.93
C GLU A 400 -4.07 18.54 53.36
N VAL A 401 -3.10 17.60 53.36
CA VAL A 401 -1.68 17.73 53.82
C VAL A 401 -1.24 17.28 55.23
N LYS A 402 -0.27 16.33 55.22
CA LYS A 402 0.86 15.99 56.14
C LYS A 402 0.53 15.44 57.54
N GLY A 403 1.32 14.55 58.15
CA GLY A 403 2.63 13.88 57.92
C GLY A 403 2.76 12.79 59.03
N TYR A 404 3.77 11.92 59.19
CA TYR A 404 5.18 11.85 58.83
C TYR A 404 5.68 10.39 59.01
N SER A 405 6.63 9.99 58.16
CA SER A 405 7.89 9.23 58.39
C SER A 405 7.87 7.93 59.23
N THR A 406 8.51 6.81 58.82
CA THR A 406 9.96 6.69 58.53
C THR A 406 10.35 5.57 57.55
N SER A 407 11.46 5.85 56.86
CA SER A 407 12.39 5.12 55.98
C SER A 407 12.66 3.61 56.19
N VAL A 408 13.08 2.89 55.14
CA VAL A 408 14.51 2.58 54.80
C VAL A 408 14.61 1.99 53.38
N GLU A 409 15.55 2.53 52.58
CA GLU A 409 16.04 2.06 51.29
C GLU A 409 16.90 0.80 51.40
N THR A 410 16.86 -0.09 50.40
CA THR A 410 18.08 -0.73 49.89
C THR A 410 18.10 -0.71 48.36
N ARG A 411 19.16 -0.09 47.84
CA ARG A 411 19.58 -0.04 46.44
C ARG A 411 20.20 -1.38 46.06
N VAL A 412 19.85 -1.92 44.89
CA VAL A 412 20.78 -2.73 44.08
C VAL A 412 20.70 -2.21 42.64
N ASN A 413 21.88 -2.01 42.09
CA ASN A 413 22.20 -1.18 40.95
C ASN A 413 22.54 -2.12 39.79
N ASP A 414 21.60 -2.45 38.91
CA ASP A 414 21.89 -3.20 37.67
C ASP A 414 21.90 -2.24 36.48
N LYS A 415 22.88 -1.33 36.49
CA LYS A 415 23.55 -0.96 35.25
C LYS A 415 24.56 -2.05 34.96
N ASN A 416 24.21 -3.01 34.10
CA ASN A 416 25.14 -3.85 33.34
C ASN A 416 24.38 -4.69 32.30
N PHE A 417 24.07 -4.06 31.17
CA PHE A 417 24.28 -4.72 29.88
C PHE A 417 25.00 -3.70 29.02
N GLU A 418 26.31 -3.66 29.20
CA GLU A 418 27.21 -2.95 28.31
C GLU A 418 26.93 -3.41 26.88
N ARG A 419 26.70 -2.41 26.02
CA ARG A 419 26.99 -2.53 24.59
C ARG A 419 28.42 -3.04 24.47
N ILE A 420 28.59 -4.28 24.03
CA ILE A 420 29.90 -4.76 23.59
C ILE A 420 30.20 -4.02 22.28
N TYR A 421 30.88 -2.87 22.42
CA TYR A 421 31.71 -2.33 21.36
C TYR A 421 32.96 -3.19 21.28
N VAL A 422 33.09 -4.02 20.24
CA VAL A 422 34.41 -4.53 19.85
C VAL A 422 35.04 -3.46 18.98
N GLN A 423 35.67 -2.49 19.63
CA GLN A 423 36.60 -1.58 18.99
C GLN A 423 38.01 -2.03 19.35
N ASN A 424 38.49 -3.05 18.64
CA ASN A 424 39.90 -3.35 18.37
C ASN A 424 39.93 -4.41 17.28
N GLY A 425 40.04 -3.95 16.03
CA GLY A 425 40.38 -4.79 14.90
C GLY A 425 41.77 -5.37 15.10
N ILE A 426 41.83 -6.64 15.48
CA ILE A 426 42.96 -7.51 15.21
C ILE A 426 42.45 -8.49 14.15
N GLY A 427 43.02 -8.40 12.95
CA GLY A 427 42.65 -9.24 11.82
C GLY A 427 42.70 -10.71 12.19
N VAL A 428 41.53 -11.35 12.25
CA VAL A 428 41.44 -12.80 12.23
C VAL A 428 41.53 -13.19 10.76
N LYS A 429 42.71 -13.70 10.37
CA LYS A 429 42.92 -14.35 9.07
C LYS A 429 41.90 -15.48 8.89
N PRO A 430 41.42 -15.73 7.66
CA PRO A 430 40.59 -16.91 7.39
C PRO A 430 41.37 -18.18 7.75
N LEU A 431 40.63 -19.18 8.24
CA LEU A 431 41.16 -20.52 8.54
C LEU A 431 41.75 -21.11 7.25
N VAL A 432 43.08 -21.20 7.24
CA VAL A 432 43.87 -21.91 6.25
C VAL A 432 43.50 -23.38 6.32
N VAL A 433 42.84 -23.91 5.28
CA VAL A 433 42.87 -25.34 4.99
C VAL A 433 44.20 -25.60 4.29
N GLU A 434 45.22 -25.93 5.06
CA GLU A 434 46.47 -26.43 4.53
C GLU A 434 46.21 -27.83 3.95
N LYS A 435 46.43 -27.96 2.63
CA LYS A 435 46.64 -29.25 1.99
C LYS A 435 47.79 -29.95 2.72
N ILE A 436 47.51 -31.10 3.32
CA ILE A 436 48.56 -32.05 3.68
C ILE A 436 48.90 -32.80 2.39
N ASP A 437 49.98 -32.39 1.75
CA ASP A 437 50.71 -33.24 0.80
C ASP A 437 51.20 -34.47 1.59
N LYS A 438 50.77 -35.66 1.17
CA LYS A 438 51.42 -36.92 1.55
C LYS A 438 52.14 -37.45 0.33
N ASP A 439 53.43 -37.16 0.28
CA ASP A 439 54.38 -37.87 -0.57
C ASP A 439 54.67 -39.26 0.02
N GLU A 440 55.04 -40.14 -0.90
CA GLU A 440 55.05 -41.59 -0.84
C GLU A 440 56.13 -42.21 0.09
N ASN A 441 55.88 -43.50 0.37
CA ASN A 441 56.80 -44.56 0.79
C ASN A 441 57.09 -44.73 2.30
N VAL A 442 56.36 -45.65 2.95
CA VAL A 442 56.93 -46.89 3.55
C VAL A 442 55.85 -47.99 3.58
N VAL A 443 56.28 -49.17 3.17
CA VAL A 443 55.58 -50.45 2.95
C VAL A 443 55.10 -51.13 4.26
N GLY A 444 54.01 -51.89 4.19
CA GLY A 444 53.68 -52.92 5.18
C GLY A 444 52.30 -53.57 4.97
N GLU A 445 52.29 -54.80 4.45
CA GLU A 445 51.15 -55.70 4.31
C GLU A 445 50.49 -56.04 5.66
N GLU A 446 49.16 -56.21 5.71
CA GLU A 446 48.51 -57.51 5.98
C GLU A 446 47.00 -57.36 6.27
N ALA A 447 46.28 -58.38 5.84
CA ALA A 447 44.84 -58.50 5.93
C ALA A 447 44.36 -59.08 7.27
N SER A 448 43.07 -58.85 7.54
CA SER A 448 42.09 -59.79 8.14
C SER A 448 41.74 -59.63 9.63
N ARG A 449 40.40 -59.67 9.86
CA ARG A 449 39.67 -60.30 11.00
C ARG A 449 39.75 -59.59 12.36
N ILE A 450 38.77 -59.57 13.27
CA ILE A 450 37.43 -60.13 13.52
C ILE A 450 36.91 -59.34 14.75
N GLY A 451 35.59 -59.28 15.01
CA GLY A 451 35.14 -59.28 16.41
C GLY A 451 33.83 -58.57 16.71
N ILE A 452 32.71 -59.25 16.47
CA ILE A 452 31.45 -58.98 17.17
C ILE A 452 31.60 -59.52 18.59
N ALA A 453 31.23 -58.71 19.59
CA ALA A 453 31.11 -59.13 20.99
C ALA A 453 29.63 -59.11 21.39
N VAL A 454 29.13 -60.28 21.79
CA VAL A 454 27.86 -60.51 22.49
C VAL A 454 28.16 -60.61 23.98
N PRO A 455 27.23 -60.20 24.86
CA PRO A 455 27.01 -60.90 26.13
C PRO A 455 25.61 -61.50 26.21
N ASP A 456 25.60 -62.82 26.38
CA ASP A 456 24.56 -63.71 26.92
C ASP A 456 24.44 -63.44 28.45
N GLU A 457 23.38 -63.71 29.24
CA GLU A 457 22.25 -64.63 29.19
C GLU A 457 21.07 -64.05 30.04
N GLY A 458 19.87 -64.58 29.83
CA GLY A 458 18.78 -64.50 30.82
C GLY A 458 17.37 -64.83 30.31
N GLU A 459 17.14 -66.08 29.87
CA GLU A 459 15.93 -66.95 30.03
C GLU A 459 14.53 -66.29 30.25
N ASN A 460 13.40 -66.70 29.66
CA ASN A 460 12.97 -68.04 29.27
C ASN A 460 11.57 -68.02 28.55
N VAL A 461 11.32 -69.04 27.73
CA VAL A 461 10.02 -69.64 27.26
C VAL A 461 9.33 -69.16 25.95
N ASN A 462 9.68 -69.88 24.87
CA ASN A 462 8.88 -70.61 23.86
C ASN A 462 7.63 -69.99 23.20
N THR A 463 7.67 -69.85 21.86
CA THR A 463 6.78 -70.62 20.97
C THR A 463 7.34 -70.73 19.54
N GLU A 464 6.97 -71.82 18.88
CA GLU A 464 7.62 -72.51 17.77
C GLU A 464 7.42 -71.90 16.37
N ASN A 465 8.47 -72.04 15.55
CA ASN A 465 8.51 -72.45 14.14
C ASN A 465 7.48 -71.88 13.13
N LEU A 466 7.99 -71.04 12.23
CA LEU A 466 7.82 -71.23 10.78
C LEU A 466 8.99 -70.57 10.04
N GLU A 467 9.99 -71.39 9.71
CA GLU A 467 11.01 -71.06 8.72
C GLU A 467 10.39 -70.92 7.32
N GLY A 468 10.88 -69.92 6.57
CA GLY A 468 11.04 -70.07 5.13
C GLY A 468 10.33 -69.06 4.23
N VAL A 469 10.82 -67.82 4.15
CA VAL A 469 10.87 -67.08 2.87
C VAL A 469 12.17 -66.27 2.82
N LYS A 470 13.05 -66.65 1.88
CA LYS A 470 14.28 -65.91 1.53
C LYS A 470 13.93 -64.47 1.14
N GLY A 471 14.84 -63.56 1.50
CA GLY A 471 14.71 -62.12 1.27
C GLY A 471 14.28 -61.76 -0.15
N VAL A 472 13.26 -60.92 -0.22
CA VAL A 472 12.92 -60.14 -1.40
C VAL A 472 13.38 -58.72 -1.10
N GLU A 473 14.48 -58.31 -1.72
CA GLU A 473 14.70 -56.89 -1.99
C GLU A 473 13.48 -56.40 -2.78
N ILE A 474 12.69 -55.52 -2.17
CA ILE A 474 11.62 -54.80 -2.87
C ILE A 474 12.31 -53.75 -3.75
N THR A 475 12.86 -54.20 -4.88
CA THR A 475 13.11 -53.33 -6.02
C THR A 475 11.76 -53.09 -6.68
N SER A 476 11.20 -51.89 -6.48
CA SER A 476 10.10 -51.43 -7.31
C SER A 476 10.51 -51.52 -8.79
N PRO A 477 9.61 -51.91 -9.70
CA PRO A 477 9.96 -52.00 -11.11
C PRO A 477 10.36 -50.62 -11.60
N LYS A 478 11.64 -50.43 -11.94
CA LYS A 478 12.15 -49.18 -12.53
C LYS A 478 11.41 -48.93 -13.84
N ARG A 479 10.45 -48.00 -13.80
CA ARG A 479 9.84 -47.41 -14.99
C ARG A 479 10.96 -46.77 -15.81
N GLU A 480 10.94 -46.98 -17.12
CA GLU A 480 11.82 -46.22 -18.02
C GLU A 480 11.37 -44.75 -18.02
N GLU A 481 12.25 -43.86 -17.56
CA GLU A 481 12.07 -42.42 -17.63
C GLU A 481 11.82 -42.01 -19.08
N SER A 482 10.82 -41.14 -19.30
CA SER A 482 10.58 -40.60 -20.64
C SER A 482 11.77 -39.78 -21.14
N ASP A 483 11.93 -39.61 -22.45
CA ASP A 483 13.04 -38.82 -22.99
C ASP A 483 12.98 -37.35 -22.53
N ILE A 484 11.78 -36.83 -22.29
CA ILE A 484 11.54 -35.50 -21.71
C ILE A 484 12.03 -35.43 -20.25
N GLU A 485 11.77 -36.47 -19.45
CA GLU A 485 12.28 -36.54 -18.07
C GLU A 485 13.81 -36.64 -18.04
N LYS A 486 14.41 -37.44 -18.92
CA LYS A 486 15.87 -37.55 -19.03
C LYS A 486 16.51 -36.22 -19.41
N GLU A 487 15.91 -35.50 -20.36
CA GLU A 487 16.33 -34.14 -20.72
C GLU A 487 16.22 -33.19 -19.53
N ALA A 488 15.07 -33.18 -18.85
CA ALA A 488 14.83 -32.33 -17.68
C ALA A 488 15.85 -32.59 -16.56
N TRP A 489 16.13 -33.87 -16.24
CA TRP A 489 17.15 -34.23 -15.25
C TRP A 489 18.55 -33.77 -15.65
N LYS A 490 18.90 -33.90 -16.94
CA LYS A 490 20.17 -33.38 -17.44
C LYS A 490 20.27 -31.87 -17.23
N LEU A 491 19.24 -31.12 -17.63
CA LEU A 491 19.22 -29.65 -17.49
C LEU A 491 19.27 -29.22 -16.01
N LEU A 492 18.58 -29.94 -15.12
CA LEU A 492 18.62 -29.65 -13.68
C LEU A 492 20.02 -29.90 -13.09
N ASN A 493 20.69 -30.99 -13.49
CA ASN A 493 22.06 -31.27 -13.07
C ASN A 493 23.06 -30.24 -13.61
N ASP A 494 22.89 -29.80 -14.85
CA ASP A 494 23.71 -28.76 -15.48
C ASP A 494 23.53 -27.38 -14.80
N ALA A 495 22.45 -27.19 -14.02
CA ALA A 495 22.18 -25.96 -13.28
C ALA A 495 22.80 -25.92 -11.87
N ILE A 496 23.45 -27.00 -11.41
CA ILE A 496 24.04 -27.08 -10.06
C ILE A 496 25.19 -26.08 -9.90
N VAL A 497 25.17 -25.35 -8.80
CA VAL A 497 26.23 -24.42 -8.39
C VAL A 497 27.13 -25.10 -7.36
N MET A 498 28.43 -25.10 -7.64
CA MET A 498 29.46 -25.62 -6.75
C MET A 498 30.12 -24.47 -5.97
N TYR A 499 30.44 -24.72 -4.71
CA TYR A 499 31.22 -23.83 -3.85
C TYR A 499 32.20 -24.67 -3.02
N CYS A 500 33.49 -24.37 -3.15
CA CYS A 500 34.58 -25.11 -2.50
C CYS A 500 34.52 -26.63 -2.73
N GLY A 501 34.07 -27.05 -3.93
CA GLY A 501 33.93 -28.47 -4.30
C GLY A 501 32.63 -29.14 -3.85
N SER A 502 31.74 -28.43 -3.15
CA SER A 502 30.45 -28.96 -2.69
C SER A 502 29.28 -28.34 -3.47
N PRO A 503 28.21 -29.10 -3.77
CA PRO A 503 27.01 -28.53 -4.40
C PRO A 503 26.23 -27.70 -3.36
N VAL A 504 25.89 -26.45 -3.70
CA VAL A 504 25.28 -25.50 -2.76
C VAL A 504 23.96 -24.90 -3.24
N GLY A 505 23.49 -25.25 -4.43
CA GLY A 505 22.23 -24.75 -4.97
C GLY A 505 22.13 -24.97 -6.47
N THR A 506 21.14 -24.36 -7.09
CA THR A 506 21.00 -24.31 -8.56
C THR A 506 20.79 -22.88 -9.02
N VAL A 507 21.38 -22.50 -10.16
CA VAL A 507 21.16 -21.18 -10.78
C VAL A 507 19.67 -20.99 -11.15
N ALA A 508 19.20 -19.74 -11.25
CA ALA A 508 17.81 -19.47 -11.62
C ALA A 508 17.49 -19.88 -13.06
N ALA A 509 18.39 -19.56 -14.00
CA ALA A 509 18.28 -19.97 -15.40
C ALA A 509 19.66 -20.26 -16.01
N ASN A 510 19.72 -21.27 -16.88
CA ASN A 510 20.90 -21.58 -17.68
C ASN A 510 20.58 -21.40 -19.17
N ASP A 511 20.21 -20.18 -19.56
CA ASP A 511 19.82 -19.84 -20.93
C ASP A 511 21.07 -19.60 -21.81
N PRO A 512 21.38 -20.47 -22.79
CA PRO A 512 22.55 -20.30 -23.65
C PRO A 512 22.48 -19.05 -24.55
N GLY A 513 21.28 -18.50 -24.76
CA GLY A 513 21.05 -17.31 -25.58
C GLY A 513 21.15 -15.99 -24.81
N ASP A 514 21.23 -16.03 -23.48
CA ASP A 514 21.25 -14.83 -22.65
C ASP A 514 22.66 -14.22 -22.60
N LYS A 515 22.81 -13.03 -23.18
CA LYS A 515 24.08 -12.28 -23.19
C LYS A 515 24.31 -11.51 -21.91
N GLN A 516 23.28 -11.28 -21.10
CA GLN A 516 23.35 -10.53 -19.84
C GLN A 516 22.39 -11.17 -18.83
N PRO A 517 22.85 -12.17 -18.06
CA PRO A 517 21.98 -12.94 -17.16
C PRO A 517 21.38 -12.11 -16.01
N LEU A 518 21.84 -10.87 -15.80
CA LEU A 518 21.45 -10.01 -14.67
C LEU A 518 21.67 -10.73 -13.33
N ASN A 519 20.61 -11.14 -12.66
CA ASN A 519 20.61 -11.91 -11.42
C ASN A 519 20.15 -13.37 -11.63
N TYR A 520 19.81 -13.79 -12.85
CA TYR A 520 19.36 -15.16 -13.12
C TYR A 520 20.51 -16.20 -13.10
N ASP A 521 21.76 -15.74 -13.00
CA ASP A 521 22.95 -16.54 -12.71
C ASP A 521 23.13 -16.86 -11.22
N GLN A 522 22.26 -16.33 -10.35
CA GLN A 522 22.32 -16.52 -8.91
C GLN A 522 21.45 -17.68 -8.43
N VAL A 523 21.71 -18.15 -7.23
CA VAL A 523 20.88 -19.13 -6.51
C VAL A 523 19.84 -18.37 -5.69
N PHE A 524 18.58 -18.38 -6.13
CA PHE A 524 17.46 -17.84 -5.34
C PHE A 524 16.92 -18.86 -4.37
N ILE A 525 16.54 -18.42 -3.16
CA ILE A 525 15.98 -19.33 -2.17
C ILE A 525 14.67 -19.94 -2.65
N ARG A 526 13.76 -19.14 -3.21
CA ARG A 526 12.47 -19.62 -3.71
C ARG A 526 12.60 -20.56 -4.91
N ASP A 527 13.52 -20.27 -5.85
CA ASP A 527 13.76 -21.06 -7.05
C ASP A 527 14.39 -22.42 -6.72
N PHE A 528 15.21 -22.47 -5.67
CA PHE A 528 15.85 -23.71 -5.24
C PHE A 528 14.88 -24.68 -4.55
N VAL A 529 13.74 -24.23 -4.00
CA VAL A 529 12.78 -25.13 -3.31
C VAL A 529 12.33 -26.32 -4.18
N PRO A 530 11.82 -26.14 -5.42
CA PRO A 530 11.47 -27.28 -6.27
C PRO A 530 12.69 -28.14 -6.64
N SER A 531 13.87 -27.56 -6.86
CA SER A 531 15.10 -28.33 -7.13
C SER A 531 15.47 -29.21 -5.94
N ALA A 532 15.43 -28.63 -4.74
CA ALA A 532 15.72 -29.31 -3.50
C ALA A 532 14.75 -30.49 -3.26
N LEU A 533 13.45 -30.30 -3.53
CA LEU A 533 12.47 -31.39 -3.46
C LEU A 533 12.75 -32.49 -4.50
N ALA A 534 13.10 -32.13 -5.74
CA ALA A 534 13.46 -33.11 -6.76
C ALA A 534 14.66 -33.97 -6.32
N PHE A 535 15.74 -33.35 -5.84
CA PHE A 535 16.93 -34.05 -5.35
C PHE A 535 16.63 -34.89 -4.09
N LEU A 536 15.89 -34.35 -3.12
CA LEU A 536 15.50 -35.07 -1.91
C LEU A 536 14.69 -36.34 -2.23
N LEU A 537 13.74 -36.25 -3.15
CA LEU A 537 12.92 -37.38 -3.55
C LEU A 537 13.71 -38.44 -4.33
N ARG A 538 14.86 -38.08 -4.91
CA ARG A 538 15.84 -39.01 -5.51
C ARG A 538 16.86 -39.58 -4.50
N GLY A 539 16.83 -39.14 -3.25
CA GLY A 539 17.80 -39.52 -2.22
C GLY A 539 19.10 -38.71 -2.24
N GLU A 540 19.16 -37.63 -3.03
CA GLU A 540 20.34 -36.76 -3.19
C GLU A 540 20.27 -35.56 -2.21
N GLY A 541 20.28 -35.85 -0.91
CA GLY A 541 20.07 -34.83 0.14
C GLY A 541 21.23 -33.87 0.40
N GLU A 542 22.43 -34.15 -0.10
CA GLU A 542 23.66 -33.40 0.22
C GLU A 542 23.58 -31.93 -0.23
N ILE A 543 23.14 -31.67 -1.47
CA ILE A 543 22.99 -30.31 -2.01
C ILE A 543 22.04 -29.47 -1.15
N VAL A 544 20.97 -30.08 -0.63
CA VAL A 544 19.98 -29.39 0.20
C VAL A 544 20.54 -29.09 1.58
N ARG A 545 21.28 -30.04 2.17
CA ARG A 545 21.96 -29.84 3.45
C ARG A 545 22.96 -28.68 3.36
N ASN A 546 23.77 -28.65 2.30
CA ASN A 546 24.76 -27.61 2.08
C ASN A 546 24.10 -26.24 1.85
N PHE A 547 23.06 -26.19 1.01
CA PHE A 547 22.27 -24.98 0.79
C PHE A 547 21.72 -24.41 2.11
N LEU A 548 21.10 -25.25 2.95
CA LEU A 548 20.52 -24.82 4.23
C LEU A 548 21.59 -24.24 5.18
N LEU A 549 22.75 -24.86 5.25
CA LEU A 549 23.85 -24.42 6.12
C LEU A 549 24.54 -23.15 5.61
N HIS A 550 24.79 -23.04 4.30
CA HIS A 550 25.43 -21.85 3.74
C HIS A 550 24.49 -20.64 3.77
N THR A 551 23.20 -20.81 3.47
CA THR A 551 22.23 -19.71 3.61
C THR A 551 22.04 -19.28 5.06
N LEU A 552 22.14 -20.21 6.02
CA LEU A 552 22.18 -19.88 7.46
C LEU A 552 23.44 -19.08 7.83
N GLN A 553 24.60 -19.42 7.27
CA GLN A 553 25.82 -18.62 7.45
C GLN A 553 25.60 -17.20 6.92
N LEU A 554 25.03 -17.05 5.73
CA LEU A 554 24.70 -15.73 5.15
C LEU A 554 23.73 -14.94 6.04
N GLN A 555 22.77 -15.60 6.69
CA GLN A 555 21.89 -14.95 7.67
C GLN A 555 22.67 -14.25 8.80
N SER A 556 23.84 -14.76 9.20
CA SER A 556 24.64 -14.16 10.27
C SER A 556 25.45 -12.93 9.83
N TRP A 557 25.52 -12.65 8.53
CA TRP A 557 26.31 -11.55 8.01
C TRP A 557 25.74 -10.18 8.41
N GLU A 558 26.63 -9.20 8.53
CA GLU A 558 26.24 -7.80 8.72
C GLU A 558 25.58 -7.30 7.44
N LYS A 559 24.32 -6.88 7.57
CA LYS A 559 23.50 -6.37 6.47
C LYS A 559 23.40 -4.87 6.64
N THR A 560 23.77 -4.13 5.61
CA THR A 560 23.64 -2.67 5.61
C THR A 560 23.04 -2.22 4.30
N VAL A 561 21.94 -1.48 4.41
CA VAL A 561 21.35 -0.74 3.29
C VAL A 561 21.55 0.74 3.62
N ASP A 562 22.48 1.36 2.91
CA ASP A 562 22.97 2.71 3.17
C ASP A 562 23.46 2.90 4.62
N CYS A 563 22.58 3.38 5.52
CA CYS A 563 22.88 3.61 6.94
C CYS A 563 21.93 2.85 7.90
N TYR A 564 21.20 1.86 7.39
CA TYR A 564 20.26 1.04 8.14
C TYR A 564 20.65 -0.43 8.09
N SER A 565 20.55 -1.12 9.23
CA SER A 565 20.76 -2.56 9.31
C SER A 565 19.41 -3.28 9.45
N PRO A 566 19.01 -4.10 8.46
CA PRO A 566 17.83 -4.95 8.57
C PRO A 566 17.89 -5.89 9.77
N GLY A 567 16.73 -6.43 10.15
CA GLY A 567 16.63 -7.39 11.25
C GLY A 567 17.54 -8.60 11.04
N GLN A 568 18.17 -9.07 12.13
CA GLN A 568 19.15 -10.16 12.08
C GLN A 568 18.61 -11.46 11.47
N GLY A 569 17.31 -11.71 11.57
CA GLY A 569 16.66 -12.90 11.01
C GLY A 569 16.42 -12.86 9.49
N LEU A 570 16.73 -11.76 8.80
CA LEU A 570 16.50 -11.64 7.36
C LEU A 570 17.37 -12.64 6.58
N MET A 571 16.72 -13.47 5.77
CA MET A 571 17.39 -14.35 4.82
C MET A 571 17.61 -13.61 3.49
N PRO A 572 18.69 -13.91 2.73
CA PRO A 572 18.90 -13.28 1.43
C PRO A 572 17.83 -13.71 0.42
N ALA A 573 17.60 -12.89 -0.60
CA ALA A 573 16.79 -13.26 -1.76
C ALA A 573 17.52 -14.32 -2.59
N SER A 574 18.79 -14.05 -2.85
CA SER A 574 19.70 -14.88 -3.65
C SER A 574 21.14 -14.75 -3.17
N PHE A 575 22.01 -15.62 -3.69
CA PHE A 575 23.46 -15.47 -3.56
C PHE A 575 24.16 -16.02 -4.81
N LYS A 576 25.41 -15.62 -5.03
CA LYS A 576 26.27 -16.19 -6.07
C LYS A 576 27.67 -16.48 -5.57
N VAL A 577 28.33 -17.43 -6.23
CA VAL A 577 29.74 -17.72 -5.98
C VAL A 577 30.58 -16.76 -6.82
N ARG A 578 31.46 -15.98 -6.17
CA ARG A 578 32.45 -15.14 -6.83
C ARG A 578 33.85 -15.69 -6.57
N THR A 579 34.68 -15.66 -7.61
CA THR A 579 36.10 -15.96 -7.49
C THR A 579 36.88 -14.66 -7.30
N VAL A 580 37.54 -14.51 -6.15
CA VAL A 580 38.36 -13.35 -5.80
C VAL A 580 39.84 -13.72 -5.96
N PRO A 581 40.65 -12.92 -6.67
CA PRO A 581 42.09 -13.15 -6.74
C PRO A 581 42.74 -12.83 -5.38
N LEU A 582 43.54 -13.75 -4.86
CA LEU A 582 44.46 -13.51 -3.75
C LEU A 582 45.83 -13.08 -4.29
N ASP A 583 46.72 -12.56 -3.44
CA ASP A 583 48.09 -12.24 -3.87
C ASP A 583 48.84 -13.48 -4.37
N GLY A 584 49.38 -13.40 -5.60
CA GLY A 584 49.92 -14.56 -6.35
C GLY A 584 48.83 -15.24 -7.20
N ASN A 585 49.15 -16.23 -8.04
CA ASN A 585 48.18 -16.94 -8.90
C ASN A 585 47.17 -17.83 -8.11
N LYS A 586 46.71 -17.40 -6.93
CA LYS A 586 45.75 -18.11 -6.08
C LYS A 586 44.40 -17.39 -6.15
N PHE A 587 43.33 -18.18 -6.20
CA PHE A 587 41.96 -17.68 -6.23
C PHE A 587 41.19 -18.27 -5.04
N GLU A 588 40.30 -17.48 -4.46
CA GLU A 588 39.39 -17.92 -3.39
C GLU A 588 37.94 -17.74 -3.85
N GLU A 589 37.10 -18.72 -3.54
CA GLU A 589 35.66 -18.62 -3.78
C GLU A 589 34.98 -17.98 -2.57
N VAL A 590 34.08 -17.03 -2.81
CA VAL A 590 33.31 -16.32 -1.78
C VAL A 590 31.84 -16.30 -2.17
N LEU A 591 30.95 -16.51 -1.19
CA LEU A 591 29.52 -16.33 -1.36
C LEU A 591 29.15 -14.84 -1.25
N ASP A 592 28.47 -14.33 -2.27
CA ASP A 592 28.02 -12.96 -2.39
C ASP A 592 26.48 -12.93 -2.32
N PRO A 593 25.90 -12.63 -1.14
CA PRO A 593 24.44 -12.58 -0.95
C PRO A 593 23.84 -11.27 -1.48
N ASP A 594 22.55 -11.30 -1.84
CA ASP A 594 21.70 -10.12 -2.06
C ASP A 594 20.52 -10.19 -1.08
N PHE A 595 20.46 -9.27 -0.12
CA PHE A 595 19.34 -9.15 0.84
C PHE A 595 18.24 -8.20 0.37
N GLY A 596 18.33 -7.68 -0.86
CA GLY A 596 17.41 -6.70 -1.42
C GLY A 596 18.08 -5.34 -1.68
N GLU A 597 19.33 -5.14 -1.26
CA GLU A 597 20.11 -3.92 -1.52
C GLU A 597 20.42 -3.72 -3.01
N SER A 598 20.60 -4.83 -3.75
CA SER A 598 20.85 -4.82 -5.19
C SER A 598 19.59 -5.15 -6.00
N ALA A 599 18.51 -5.59 -5.33
CA ALA A 599 17.24 -5.91 -5.97
C ALA A 599 16.60 -4.68 -6.63
N ILE A 600 15.99 -4.90 -7.80
CA ILE A 600 15.25 -3.87 -8.52
C ILE A 600 14.08 -3.39 -7.63
N GLY A 601 14.07 -2.10 -7.28
CA GLY A 601 13.06 -1.52 -6.40
C GLY A 601 13.32 -1.72 -4.90
N ARG A 602 14.49 -2.26 -4.51
CA ARG A 602 14.90 -2.51 -3.11
C ARG A 602 13.86 -3.33 -2.32
N VAL A 603 13.37 -4.38 -2.96
CA VAL A 603 12.30 -5.21 -2.44
C VAL A 603 12.83 -6.17 -1.37
N ALA A 604 12.12 -6.27 -0.25
CA ALA A 604 12.50 -7.16 0.85
C ALA A 604 12.02 -8.60 0.60
N PRO A 605 12.89 -9.62 0.65
CA PRO A 605 12.55 -11.01 0.38
C PRO A 605 11.95 -11.69 1.63
N VAL A 606 10.72 -11.32 1.99
CA VAL A 606 10.06 -11.83 3.21
C VAL A 606 9.82 -13.35 3.10
N ASP A 607 9.49 -13.83 1.90
CA ASP A 607 9.24 -15.25 1.62
C ASP A 607 10.47 -16.15 1.81
N SER A 608 11.69 -15.64 1.59
CA SER A 608 12.95 -16.40 1.73
C SER A 608 13.10 -17.08 3.09
N GLY A 609 12.83 -16.35 4.18
CA GLY A 609 12.90 -16.91 5.54
C GLY A 609 11.85 -17.99 5.80
N LEU A 610 10.65 -17.80 5.26
CA LEU A 610 9.55 -18.73 5.40
C LEU A 610 9.84 -20.02 4.62
N TRP A 611 10.34 -19.90 3.38
CA TRP A 611 10.76 -21.01 2.55
C TRP A 611 11.92 -21.80 3.15
N TRP A 612 12.90 -21.13 3.75
CA TRP A 612 14.01 -21.79 4.41
C TRP A 612 13.54 -22.71 5.56
N ILE A 613 12.61 -22.24 6.39
CA ILE A 613 12.02 -23.06 7.48
C ILE A 613 11.23 -24.24 6.91
N ILE A 614 10.43 -24.01 5.86
CA ILE A 614 9.65 -25.08 5.20
C ILE A 614 10.58 -26.13 4.60
N LEU A 615 11.66 -25.72 3.94
CA LEU A 615 12.63 -26.60 3.32
C LEU A 615 13.44 -27.39 4.35
N LEU A 616 13.83 -26.78 5.48
CA LEU A 616 14.49 -27.46 6.58
C LEU A 616 13.64 -28.60 7.16
N ARG A 617 12.32 -28.38 7.27
CA ARG A 617 11.38 -29.45 7.67
C ARG A 617 11.33 -30.55 6.61
N ALA A 618 11.20 -30.18 5.33
CA ALA A 618 11.14 -31.14 4.24
C ALA A 618 12.40 -32.03 4.19
N TYR A 619 13.59 -31.42 4.35
CA TYR A 619 14.86 -32.15 4.46
C TYR A 619 14.81 -33.19 5.56
N GLY A 620 14.50 -32.81 6.81
CA GLY A 620 14.52 -33.77 7.93
C GLY A 620 13.44 -34.85 7.82
N LYS A 621 12.27 -34.52 7.24
CA LYS A 621 11.19 -35.50 7.02
C LYS A 621 11.53 -36.53 5.95
N ILE A 622 12.11 -36.11 4.83
CA ILE A 622 12.43 -37.00 3.71
C ILE A 622 13.70 -37.82 3.99
N THR A 623 14.73 -37.20 4.57
CA THR A 623 16.00 -37.89 4.85
C THR A 623 15.99 -38.68 6.15
N GLY A 624 15.11 -38.34 7.09
CA GLY A 624 15.15 -38.85 8.47
C GLY A 624 16.25 -38.22 9.33
N ASP A 625 17.06 -37.30 8.78
CA ASP A 625 18.13 -36.61 9.51
C ASP A 625 17.56 -35.43 10.31
N CYS A 626 17.11 -35.73 11.53
CA CYS A 626 16.72 -34.71 12.51
C CYS A 626 17.92 -34.01 13.16
N THR A 627 19.15 -34.53 13.03
CA THR A 627 20.34 -33.97 13.70
C THR A 627 20.65 -32.57 13.19
N LEU A 628 20.41 -32.31 11.91
CA LEU A 628 20.55 -30.98 11.32
C LEU A 628 19.61 -29.97 12.01
N GLN A 629 18.36 -30.36 12.28
CA GLN A 629 17.36 -29.50 12.91
C GLN A 629 17.73 -29.17 14.36
N GLU A 630 18.38 -30.09 15.07
CA GLU A 630 18.77 -29.93 16.48
C GLU A 630 20.02 -29.08 16.70
N ARG A 631 20.80 -28.79 15.64
CA ARG A 631 22.01 -27.96 15.77
C ARG A 631 21.69 -26.58 16.35
N VAL A 632 22.59 -26.09 17.20
CA VAL A 632 22.41 -24.81 17.92
C VAL A 632 22.34 -23.62 16.96
N ASP A 633 23.14 -23.61 15.89
CA ASP A 633 23.12 -22.58 14.85
C ASP A 633 21.77 -22.58 14.10
N VAL A 634 21.28 -23.75 13.70
CA VAL A 634 19.98 -23.93 13.02
C VAL A 634 18.83 -23.49 13.93
N GLN A 635 18.80 -23.93 15.19
CA GLN A 635 17.80 -23.50 16.17
C GLN A 635 17.83 -21.98 16.39
N THR A 636 19.01 -21.37 16.35
CA THR A 636 19.17 -19.92 16.46
C THR A 636 18.64 -19.22 15.21
N GLY A 637 18.93 -19.73 14.02
CA GLY A 637 18.42 -19.18 12.76
C GLY A 637 16.89 -19.19 12.69
N ILE A 638 16.25 -20.31 13.09
CA ILE A 638 14.78 -20.39 13.20
C ILE A 638 14.25 -19.30 14.15
N LYS A 639 14.84 -19.16 15.34
CA LYS A 639 14.43 -18.15 16.33
C LYS A 639 14.56 -16.72 15.78
N LEU A 640 15.64 -16.41 15.06
CA LEU A 640 15.84 -15.08 14.47
C LEU A 640 14.79 -14.75 13.41
N ILE A 641 14.47 -15.70 12.51
CA ILE A 641 13.40 -15.52 11.50
C ILE A 641 12.06 -15.29 12.20
N LEU A 642 11.73 -16.11 13.18
CA LEU A 642 10.46 -16.01 13.91
C LEU A 642 10.35 -14.74 14.72
N ASN A 643 11.42 -14.28 15.36
CA ASN A 643 11.43 -13.02 16.09
C ASN A 643 11.14 -11.86 15.13
N LEU A 644 11.70 -11.87 13.91
CA LEU A 644 11.39 -10.86 12.90
C LEU A 644 9.91 -10.88 12.50
N CYS A 645 9.32 -12.07 12.32
CA CYS A 645 7.92 -12.22 11.90
C CYS A 645 6.88 -12.00 13.03
N LEU A 646 7.27 -12.24 14.28
CA LEU A 646 6.39 -12.17 15.47
C LEU A 646 6.59 -10.89 16.28
N THR A 647 7.45 -9.98 15.83
CA THR A 647 7.70 -8.69 16.50
C THR A 647 6.41 -7.90 16.64
N ASP A 648 6.19 -7.35 17.83
CA ASP A 648 5.05 -6.48 18.10
C ASP A 648 5.17 -5.18 17.29
N GLY A 649 4.05 -4.75 16.69
CA GLY A 649 3.97 -3.53 15.89
C GLY A 649 2.66 -2.78 16.14
N PHE A 650 2.40 -1.77 15.33
CA PHE A 650 1.12 -1.04 15.35
C PHE A 650 -0.01 -1.79 14.66
N ASP A 651 0.32 -2.84 13.90
CA ASP A 651 -0.67 -3.65 13.21
C ASP A 651 -1.54 -4.42 14.21
N MET A 652 -2.86 -4.33 14.03
CA MET A 652 -3.85 -4.98 14.88
C MET A 652 -4.24 -6.36 14.36
N PHE A 653 -3.82 -6.72 13.15
CA PHE A 653 -4.14 -8.00 12.55
C PHE A 653 -3.12 -9.09 12.93
N PRO A 654 -3.55 -10.36 13.02
CA PRO A 654 -2.61 -11.46 13.24
C PRO A 654 -1.79 -11.81 12.00
N SER A 655 -2.15 -11.28 10.82
CA SER A 655 -1.39 -11.39 9.57
C SER A 655 -0.04 -10.67 9.66
N LEU A 656 0.88 -11.03 8.78
CA LEU A 656 2.15 -10.36 8.60
C LEU A 656 1.96 -9.18 7.63
N LEU A 657 2.27 -7.97 8.10
CA LEU A 657 2.30 -6.75 7.29
C LEU A 657 3.55 -6.72 6.41
N VAL A 658 3.38 -6.52 5.11
CA VAL A 658 4.49 -6.48 4.14
C VAL A 658 4.34 -5.36 3.12
N THR A 659 5.46 -4.96 2.52
CA THR A 659 5.49 -4.05 1.38
C THR A 659 5.09 -4.79 0.09
N ASP A 660 4.82 -4.03 -0.97
CA ASP A 660 4.63 -4.58 -2.31
C ASP A 660 5.91 -5.29 -2.77
N GLY A 661 5.79 -6.30 -3.64
CA GLY A 661 6.94 -7.06 -4.12
C GLY A 661 7.50 -8.13 -3.14
N SER A 662 6.94 -8.31 -1.95
CA SER A 662 7.63 -9.04 -0.86
C SER A 662 7.66 -10.57 -0.96
N CYS A 663 7.22 -11.17 -2.06
CA CYS A 663 7.11 -12.62 -2.25
C CYS A 663 7.56 -13.05 -3.67
N MET A 664 7.06 -14.19 -4.20
CA MET A 664 7.35 -14.62 -5.58
C MET A 664 7.08 -13.50 -6.58
N ILE A 665 6.01 -12.73 -6.35
CA ILE A 665 5.72 -11.49 -7.06
C ILE A 665 6.65 -10.41 -6.50
N ASP A 666 7.82 -10.24 -7.13
CA ASP A 666 8.89 -9.34 -6.69
C ASP A 666 8.81 -7.90 -7.26
N ARG A 667 7.63 -7.52 -7.75
CA ARG A 667 7.36 -6.21 -8.35
C ARG A 667 6.04 -5.65 -7.84
N ARG A 668 5.84 -4.36 -8.02
CA ARG A 668 4.62 -3.67 -7.60
C ARG A 668 3.38 -4.23 -8.32
N MET A 669 2.52 -4.91 -7.59
CA MET A 669 1.32 -5.58 -8.10
C MET A 669 0.07 -5.34 -7.24
N GLY A 670 0.16 -4.40 -6.28
CA GLY A 670 -0.92 -4.11 -5.33
C GLY A 670 -1.04 -5.17 -4.25
N ILE A 671 0.06 -5.85 -3.92
CA ILE A 671 0.09 -6.93 -2.92
C ILE A 671 0.68 -6.48 -1.58
N HIS A 672 0.90 -5.18 -1.38
CA HIS A 672 1.25 -4.62 -0.07
C HIS A 672 0.12 -4.83 0.95
N GLY A 673 0.43 -4.79 2.25
CA GLY A 673 -0.55 -5.07 3.30
C GLY A 673 -0.44 -6.52 3.75
N HIS A 674 -1.46 -7.33 3.48
CA HIS A 674 -1.58 -8.70 3.99
C HIS A 674 -1.87 -9.71 2.87
N PRO A 675 -0.95 -9.90 1.91
CA PRO A 675 -1.18 -10.79 0.77
C PRO A 675 -1.26 -12.24 1.23
N LEU A 676 -2.24 -12.98 0.71
CA LEU A 676 -2.53 -14.37 1.08
C LEU A 676 -1.32 -15.29 0.95
N GLU A 677 -0.49 -15.08 -0.07
CA GLU A 677 0.73 -15.86 -0.29
C GLU A 677 1.65 -15.83 0.94
N ILE A 678 1.96 -14.63 1.44
CA ILE A 678 2.77 -14.48 2.65
C ILE A 678 2.05 -15.08 3.86
N GLN A 679 0.73 -14.90 3.98
CA GLN A 679 -0.01 -15.42 5.14
C GLN A 679 -0.01 -16.97 5.17
N ALA A 680 -0.18 -17.60 4.01
CA ALA A 680 -0.15 -19.06 3.87
C ALA A 680 1.25 -19.63 4.15
N LEU A 681 2.30 -19.00 3.61
CA LEU A 681 3.69 -19.38 3.89
C LEU A 681 4.07 -19.14 5.36
N PHE A 682 3.60 -18.04 5.95
CA PHE A 682 3.85 -17.70 7.34
C PHE A 682 3.20 -18.73 8.27
N TYR A 683 1.95 -19.09 8.01
CA TYR A 683 1.26 -20.16 8.74
C TYR A 683 2.01 -21.49 8.62
N SER A 684 2.43 -21.87 7.42
CA SER A 684 3.20 -23.09 7.16
C SER A 684 4.54 -23.09 7.93
N ALA A 685 5.30 -22.00 7.85
CA ALA A 685 6.56 -21.82 8.58
C ALA A 685 6.36 -21.89 10.10
N LEU A 686 5.31 -21.28 10.66
CA LEU A 686 4.98 -21.38 12.09
C LEU A 686 4.69 -22.82 12.52
N ARG A 687 3.96 -23.60 11.70
CA ARG A 687 3.72 -25.03 11.97
C ARG A 687 5.02 -25.82 11.94
N CYS A 688 5.86 -25.60 10.93
CA CYS A 688 7.17 -26.22 10.82
C CYS A 688 8.05 -25.89 12.03
N SER A 689 8.10 -24.63 12.44
CA SER A 689 8.87 -24.20 13.61
C SER A 689 8.36 -24.81 14.91
N ARG A 690 7.04 -24.92 15.09
CA ARG A 690 6.47 -25.56 16.29
C ARG A 690 6.90 -27.02 16.42
N GLU A 691 7.04 -27.73 15.29
CA GLU A 691 7.51 -29.11 15.27
C GLU A 691 9.02 -29.23 15.51
N MET A 692 9.83 -28.33 14.95
CA MET A 692 11.30 -28.43 14.98
C MET A 692 11.97 -27.73 16.18
N LEU A 693 11.31 -26.80 16.86
CA LEU A 693 11.93 -26.04 17.96
C LEU A 693 12.07 -26.89 19.23
N THR A 694 13.29 -26.95 19.74
CA THR A 694 13.58 -27.55 21.04
C THR A 694 12.96 -26.71 22.16
N VAL A 695 12.17 -27.33 23.05
CA VAL A 695 11.49 -26.64 24.16
C VAL A 695 12.42 -26.58 25.37
N ASN A 696 12.91 -25.38 25.68
CA ASN A 696 13.71 -25.07 26.87
C ASN A 696 13.28 -23.72 27.47
N ASP A 697 13.83 -23.32 28.61
CA ASP A 697 13.42 -22.08 29.29
C ASP A 697 13.58 -20.82 28.41
N GLY A 698 14.53 -20.82 27.47
CA GLY A 698 14.72 -19.73 26.50
C GLY A 698 13.73 -19.73 25.33
N SER A 699 13.16 -20.88 24.94
CA SER A 699 12.25 -21.00 23.79
C SER A 699 10.77 -21.14 24.18
N LYS A 700 10.45 -21.45 25.44
CA LYS A 700 9.06 -21.62 25.93
C LYS A 700 8.15 -20.43 25.59
N ASN A 701 8.65 -19.20 25.72
CA ASN A 701 7.87 -17.99 25.40
C ASN A 701 7.63 -17.86 23.89
N LEU A 702 8.63 -18.18 23.07
CA LEU A 702 8.50 -18.16 21.62
C LEU A 702 7.50 -19.22 21.14
N VAL A 703 7.58 -20.46 21.66
CA VAL A 703 6.62 -21.53 21.33
C VAL A 703 5.19 -21.14 21.72
N ARG A 704 5.00 -20.48 22.87
CA ARG A 704 3.70 -19.92 23.26
C ARG A 704 3.22 -18.86 22.27
N ALA A 705 4.10 -17.95 21.84
CA ALA A 705 3.77 -16.92 20.84
C ALA A 705 3.39 -17.55 19.50
N ILE A 706 4.10 -18.58 19.04
CA ILE A 706 3.78 -19.36 17.83
C ILE A 706 2.38 -19.95 17.94
N ASN A 707 2.05 -20.64 19.04
CA ASN A 707 0.73 -21.26 19.22
C ASN A 707 -0.40 -20.22 19.22
N ASN A 708 -0.21 -19.10 19.92
CA ASN A 708 -1.19 -18.02 19.95
C ASN A 708 -1.39 -17.41 18.55
N ARG A 709 -0.30 -17.16 17.82
CA ARG A 709 -0.34 -16.60 16.47
C ARG A 709 -0.99 -17.55 15.48
N LEU A 710 -0.66 -18.84 15.53
CA LEU A 710 -1.26 -19.89 14.70
C LEU A 710 -2.79 -19.95 14.87
N SER A 711 -3.28 -19.88 16.12
CA SER A 711 -4.72 -19.87 16.41
C SER A 711 -5.41 -18.60 15.89
N ALA A 712 -4.80 -17.43 16.11
CA ALA A 712 -5.37 -16.16 15.64
C ALA A 712 -5.38 -16.06 14.10
N LEU A 713 -4.28 -16.46 13.45
CA LEU A 713 -4.13 -16.41 12.00
C LEU A 713 -5.07 -17.38 11.29
N SER A 714 -5.19 -18.62 11.79
CA SER A 714 -6.13 -19.60 11.22
C SER A 714 -7.58 -19.10 11.28
N PHE A 715 -8.03 -18.57 12.41
CA PHE A 715 -9.36 -17.97 12.52
C PHE A 715 -9.52 -16.79 11.54
N HIS A 716 -8.55 -15.88 11.50
CA HIS A 716 -8.62 -14.68 10.67
C HIS A 716 -8.71 -15.00 9.18
N ILE A 717 -7.86 -15.91 8.67
CA ILE A 717 -7.86 -16.31 7.26
C ILE A 717 -9.15 -17.08 6.91
N ARG A 718 -9.54 -18.07 7.72
CA ARG A 718 -10.73 -18.90 7.44
C ARG A 718 -12.03 -18.08 7.41
N GLU A 719 -12.13 -17.06 8.25
CA GLU A 719 -13.35 -16.24 8.39
C GLU A 719 -13.38 -15.08 7.39
N TYR A 720 -12.28 -14.33 7.25
CA TYR A 720 -12.30 -13.04 6.56
C TYR A 720 -11.70 -13.06 5.16
N TYR A 721 -10.86 -14.05 4.83
CA TYR A 721 -10.32 -14.18 3.47
C TYR A 721 -11.19 -15.08 2.60
N TRP A 722 -12.02 -15.94 3.19
CA TRP A 722 -12.85 -16.87 2.44
C TRP A 722 -13.94 -16.16 1.64
N VAL A 723 -14.07 -16.52 0.37
CA VAL A 723 -15.20 -16.14 -0.49
C VAL A 723 -15.76 -17.36 -1.21
N ASP A 724 -17.07 -17.50 -1.10
CA ASP A 724 -17.93 -18.35 -1.93
C ASP A 724 -19.17 -17.53 -2.31
N ILE A 725 -20.08 -18.10 -3.10
CA ILE A 725 -21.30 -17.38 -3.51
C ILE A 725 -22.13 -16.87 -2.33
N LYS A 726 -22.11 -17.57 -1.18
CA LYS A 726 -22.86 -17.16 0.02
C LYS A 726 -22.17 -15.98 0.69
N LYS A 727 -20.85 -16.04 0.83
CA LYS A 727 -20.06 -14.97 1.45
C LYS A 727 -20.03 -13.71 0.58
N ILE A 728 -19.99 -13.83 -0.75
CA ILE A 728 -20.11 -12.67 -1.65
C ILE A 728 -21.48 -12.02 -1.49
N ASN A 729 -22.56 -12.80 -1.43
CA ASN A 729 -23.91 -12.27 -1.16
C ASN A 729 -24.02 -11.59 0.22
N GLU A 730 -23.27 -12.07 1.22
CA GLU A 730 -23.16 -11.42 2.54
C GLU A 730 -22.45 -10.07 2.42
N ILE A 731 -21.27 -10.03 1.78
CA ILE A 731 -20.47 -8.81 1.58
C ILE A 731 -21.24 -7.77 0.75
N TYR A 732 -21.96 -8.22 -0.28
CA TYR A 732 -22.80 -7.35 -1.13
C TYR A 732 -23.90 -6.63 -0.33
N ARG A 733 -24.27 -7.16 0.85
CA ARG A 733 -25.30 -6.62 1.74
C ARG A 733 -24.74 -5.96 2.99
N TYR A 734 -23.41 -5.77 3.06
CA TYR A 734 -22.79 -5.09 4.18
C TYR A 734 -23.35 -3.68 4.35
N LYS A 735 -23.54 -3.30 5.61
CA LYS A 735 -23.69 -1.90 5.96
C LYS A 735 -22.30 -1.32 6.17
N THR A 736 -22.14 -0.05 5.79
CA THR A 736 -20.90 0.70 5.96
C THR A 736 -20.95 1.52 7.24
N GLU A 737 -19.80 2.03 7.68
CA GLU A 737 -19.66 2.89 8.86
C GLU A 737 -20.13 2.22 10.17
N GLU A 738 -19.96 0.89 10.25
CA GLU A 738 -20.30 0.13 11.46
C GLU A 738 -19.25 0.34 12.56
N TYR A 739 -19.62 1.10 13.59
CA TYR A 739 -18.79 1.33 14.77
C TYR A 739 -19.29 0.51 15.98
N SER A 740 -18.92 -0.77 16.04
CA SER A 740 -19.29 -1.68 17.13
C SER A 740 -18.38 -2.92 17.21
N MET A 741 -18.26 -3.52 18.39
CA MET A 741 -17.63 -4.84 18.55
C MET A 741 -18.45 -5.97 17.91
N ASP A 742 -19.74 -5.73 17.70
CA ASP A 742 -20.69 -6.66 17.07
C ASP A 742 -20.89 -6.34 15.57
N ALA A 743 -20.02 -5.51 14.98
CA ALA A 743 -20.05 -5.18 13.55
C ALA A 743 -19.90 -6.45 12.70
N THR A 744 -20.74 -6.56 11.67
CA THR A 744 -20.62 -7.58 10.63
C THR A 744 -19.51 -7.19 9.66
N ASN A 745 -19.49 -5.92 9.24
CA ASN A 745 -18.49 -5.38 8.34
C ASN A 745 -17.28 -4.83 9.11
N LYS A 746 -16.49 -5.73 9.69
CA LYS A 746 -15.38 -5.37 10.60
C LYS A 746 -14.27 -4.53 9.97
N PHE A 747 -14.14 -4.58 8.64
CA PHE A 747 -13.09 -3.88 7.91
C PHE A 747 -13.63 -2.66 7.15
N ASN A 748 -14.91 -2.30 7.34
CA ASN A 748 -15.58 -1.23 6.60
C ASN A 748 -15.43 -1.38 5.07
N ILE A 749 -15.64 -2.59 4.56
CA ILE A 749 -15.60 -2.88 3.13
C ILE A 749 -16.84 -2.30 2.47
N TYR A 750 -16.62 -1.50 1.43
CA TYR A 750 -17.69 -0.97 0.60
C TYR A 750 -18.15 -2.06 -0.38
N PRO A 751 -19.45 -2.43 -0.41
CA PRO A 751 -19.97 -3.44 -1.32
C PRO A 751 -19.63 -3.19 -2.80
N GLU A 752 -19.46 -1.93 -3.18
CA GLU A 752 -19.08 -1.48 -4.52
C GLU A 752 -17.68 -1.94 -4.95
N GLN A 753 -16.84 -2.42 -4.02
CA GLN A 753 -15.54 -3.01 -4.34
C GLN A 753 -15.64 -4.42 -4.93
N ILE A 754 -16.79 -5.09 -4.81
CA ILE A 754 -16.99 -6.41 -5.45
C ILE A 754 -16.92 -6.20 -6.97
N PRO A 755 -15.91 -6.75 -7.65
CA PRO A 755 -15.75 -6.49 -9.05
C PRO A 755 -16.79 -7.27 -9.87
N SER A 756 -17.26 -6.67 -10.96
CA SER A 756 -18.31 -7.26 -11.81
C SER A 756 -17.92 -8.64 -12.34
N TRP A 757 -16.65 -8.87 -12.67
CA TRP A 757 -16.17 -10.17 -13.15
C TRP A 757 -16.38 -11.29 -12.13
N LEU A 758 -16.32 -11.01 -10.83
CA LEU A 758 -16.41 -12.03 -9.78
C LEU A 758 -17.82 -12.60 -9.67
N MET A 759 -18.85 -11.77 -9.89
CA MET A 759 -20.25 -12.15 -9.78
C MET A 759 -20.61 -13.29 -10.76
N ASP A 760 -20.04 -13.27 -11.96
CA ASP A 760 -20.25 -14.29 -12.99
C ASP A 760 -19.19 -15.41 -12.94
N TRP A 761 -18.04 -15.12 -12.33
CA TRP A 761 -16.92 -16.05 -12.30
C TRP A 761 -17.00 -17.07 -11.17
N ILE A 762 -17.62 -16.78 -10.02
CA ILE A 762 -17.66 -17.76 -8.94
C ILE A 762 -18.65 -18.90 -9.24
N PRO A 763 -18.25 -20.20 -9.17
CA PRO A 763 -19.15 -21.33 -9.39
C PRO A 763 -20.02 -21.63 -8.16
N GLU A 764 -21.11 -22.36 -8.33
CA GLU A 764 -22.03 -22.74 -7.24
C GLU A 764 -21.36 -23.61 -6.17
N GLU A 765 -20.54 -24.58 -6.59
CA GLU A 765 -19.83 -25.53 -5.71
C GLU A 765 -18.32 -25.25 -5.61
N GLY A 766 -17.93 -23.98 -5.50
CA GLY A 766 -16.54 -23.57 -5.30
C GLY A 766 -16.38 -22.31 -4.46
N GLY A 767 -15.13 -21.97 -4.18
CA GLY A 767 -14.75 -20.81 -3.39
C GLY A 767 -13.23 -20.76 -3.22
N TYR A 768 -12.71 -19.64 -2.74
CA TYR A 768 -11.28 -19.44 -2.56
C TYR A 768 -10.98 -18.43 -1.45
N LEU A 769 -9.71 -18.34 -1.06
CA LEU A 769 -9.22 -17.28 -0.21
C LEU A 769 -8.78 -16.10 -1.09
N ILE A 770 -9.31 -14.90 -0.82
CA ILE A 770 -8.99 -13.65 -1.55
C ILE A 770 -7.51 -13.30 -1.44
N GLY A 771 -7.03 -12.48 -2.38
CA GLY A 771 -5.62 -12.12 -2.48
C GLY A 771 -5.10 -11.29 -1.32
N ASN A 772 -5.92 -10.40 -0.76
CA ASN A 772 -5.48 -9.44 0.26
C ASN A 772 -6.67 -8.87 1.03
N LEU A 773 -6.45 -8.50 2.29
CA LEU A 773 -7.44 -7.85 3.14
C LEU A 773 -6.78 -6.73 3.95
N GLN A 774 -7.31 -5.53 3.86
CA GLN A 774 -6.81 -4.32 4.52
C GLN A 774 -7.99 -3.49 5.07
N PRO A 775 -7.74 -2.49 5.94
CA PRO A 775 -8.79 -1.54 6.34
C PRO A 775 -9.42 -0.88 5.12
N ALA A 776 -10.74 -1.02 4.99
CA ALA A 776 -11.55 -0.54 3.87
C ALA A 776 -11.15 -1.04 2.47
N HIS A 777 -10.43 -2.17 2.36
CA HIS A 777 -10.00 -2.71 1.07
C HIS A 777 -9.93 -4.24 1.03
N MET A 778 -10.57 -4.84 0.03
CA MET A 778 -10.46 -6.28 -0.28
C MET A 778 -9.96 -6.48 -1.71
N ASP A 779 -8.85 -7.23 -1.86
CA ASP A 779 -8.38 -7.66 -3.18
C ASP A 779 -8.97 -9.02 -3.52
N PHE A 780 -10.02 -9.01 -4.35
CA PHE A 780 -10.73 -10.21 -4.76
C PHE A 780 -9.96 -11.08 -5.77
N ARG A 781 -8.79 -10.70 -6.26
CA ARG A 781 -8.05 -11.55 -7.21
C ARG A 781 -7.73 -12.91 -6.59
N PHE A 782 -7.83 -13.97 -7.39
CA PHE A 782 -7.41 -15.31 -7.03
C PHE A 782 -5.88 -15.41 -7.17
N PHE A 783 -5.17 -15.73 -6.09
CA PHE A 783 -3.73 -16.00 -6.12
C PHE A 783 -3.47 -17.48 -5.90
N THR A 784 -2.82 -18.12 -6.87
CA THR A 784 -2.68 -19.58 -6.92
C THR A 784 -1.81 -20.10 -5.79
N LEU A 785 -0.61 -19.55 -5.59
CA LEU A 785 0.32 -20.06 -4.58
C LEU A 785 -0.29 -20.02 -3.17
N GLY A 786 -0.90 -18.89 -2.79
CA GLY A 786 -1.56 -18.74 -1.49
C GLY A 786 -2.69 -19.75 -1.25
N ASN A 787 -3.55 -19.98 -2.26
CA ASN A 787 -4.63 -20.96 -2.17
C ASN A 787 -4.14 -22.41 -2.17
N LEU A 788 -3.06 -22.74 -2.89
CA LEU A 788 -2.47 -24.08 -2.83
C LEU A 788 -1.79 -24.33 -1.49
N TRP A 789 -1.06 -23.34 -0.95
CA TRP A 789 -0.44 -23.46 0.37
C TRP A 789 -1.44 -23.49 1.51
N SER A 790 -2.63 -22.89 1.35
CA SER A 790 -3.69 -23.04 2.35
C SER A 790 -4.20 -24.47 2.43
N ILE A 791 -4.22 -25.19 1.31
CA ILE A 791 -4.52 -26.62 1.25
C ILE A 791 -3.37 -27.42 1.86
N ILE A 792 -2.14 -27.26 1.36
CA ILE A 792 -0.95 -28.02 1.77
C ILE A 792 -0.72 -27.95 3.29
N SER A 793 -0.85 -26.75 3.86
CA SER A 793 -0.62 -26.49 5.29
C SER A 793 -1.82 -26.73 6.21
N SER A 794 -2.99 -27.09 5.69
CA SER A 794 -4.28 -27.11 6.43
C SER A 794 -4.66 -25.76 7.06
N LEU A 795 -4.29 -24.66 6.42
CA LEU A 795 -4.78 -23.33 6.83
C LEU A 795 -6.27 -23.18 6.54
N GLY A 796 -6.75 -23.64 5.38
CA GLY A 796 -8.17 -23.72 5.07
C GLY A 796 -8.81 -24.96 5.69
N THR A 797 -10.11 -24.92 5.96
CA THR A 797 -10.85 -26.11 6.42
C THR A 797 -10.93 -27.17 5.32
N PRO A 798 -11.18 -28.45 5.64
CA PRO A 798 -11.36 -29.50 4.61
C PRO A 798 -12.39 -29.13 3.54
N LYS A 799 -13.50 -28.48 3.95
CA LYS A 799 -14.53 -27.99 3.04
C LYS A 799 -14.02 -26.87 2.12
N GLN A 800 -13.32 -25.88 2.68
CA GLN A 800 -12.72 -24.79 1.91
C GLN A 800 -11.69 -25.31 0.91
N ASN A 801 -10.81 -26.22 1.36
CA ASN A 801 -9.77 -26.84 0.54
C ASN A 801 -10.36 -27.63 -0.64
N LYS A 802 -11.44 -28.39 -0.39
CA LYS A 802 -12.20 -29.06 -1.45
C LYS A 802 -12.81 -28.06 -2.43
N ALA A 803 -13.41 -26.99 -1.93
CA ALA A 803 -14.04 -25.96 -2.75
C ALA A 803 -13.02 -25.15 -3.61
N ILE A 804 -11.78 -24.97 -3.15
CA ILE A 804 -10.69 -24.39 -3.94
C ILE A 804 -10.36 -25.28 -5.15
N LEU A 805 -10.20 -26.60 -4.96
CA LEU A 805 -9.95 -27.49 -6.09
C LEU A 805 -11.14 -27.61 -7.03
N ASN A 806 -12.36 -27.58 -6.51
CA ASN A 806 -13.57 -27.51 -7.34
C ASN A 806 -13.62 -26.22 -8.17
N LEU A 807 -13.21 -25.08 -7.61
CA LEU A 807 -13.09 -23.82 -8.37
C LEU A 807 -12.06 -23.96 -9.50
N ILE A 808 -10.88 -24.51 -9.21
CA ILE A 808 -9.82 -24.70 -10.23
C ILE A 808 -10.31 -25.62 -11.35
N GLU A 809 -11.03 -26.69 -11.01
CA GLU A 809 -11.61 -27.60 -12.00
C GLU A 809 -12.72 -26.94 -12.82
N ALA A 810 -13.64 -26.22 -12.18
CA ALA A 810 -14.74 -25.53 -12.84
C ALA A 810 -14.26 -24.37 -13.73
N LYS A 811 -13.17 -23.69 -13.35
CA LYS A 811 -12.53 -22.58 -14.08
C LYS A 811 -11.18 -22.98 -14.67
N TRP A 812 -11.09 -24.23 -15.12
CA TRP A 812 -9.87 -24.81 -15.68
C TRP A 812 -9.27 -23.96 -16.81
N ASP A 813 -10.10 -23.45 -17.72
CA ASP A 813 -9.61 -22.67 -18.86
C ASP A 813 -9.05 -21.29 -18.48
N ASP A 814 -9.54 -20.71 -17.38
CA ASP A 814 -9.05 -19.42 -16.88
C ASP A 814 -7.80 -19.59 -16.00
N ILE A 815 -7.77 -20.60 -15.11
CA ILE A 815 -6.69 -20.79 -14.12
C ILE A 815 -5.53 -21.65 -14.69
N VAL A 816 -5.84 -22.64 -15.51
CA VAL A 816 -4.84 -23.55 -16.13
C VAL A 816 -4.65 -23.21 -17.60
N GLY A 817 -5.74 -23.03 -18.35
CA GLY A 817 -5.69 -22.73 -19.78
C GLY A 817 -4.88 -23.78 -20.56
N ARG A 818 -3.89 -23.33 -21.34
CA ARG A 818 -2.98 -24.17 -22.11
C ARG A 818 -1.63 -24.42 -21.44
N MET A 819 -1.38 -23.77 -20.29
CA MET A 819 -0.14 -23.93 -19.53
C MET A 819 -0.44 -23.72 -18.03
N PRO A 820 -0.36 -24.78 -17.20
CA PRO A 820 -0.50 -24.65 -15.76
C PRO A 820 0.65 -23.81 -15.18
N LEU A 821 0.44 -22.96 -14.18
CA LEU A 821 -0.82 -22.39 -13.70
C LEU A 821 -0.73 -20.87 -13.76
N LYS A 822 -1.87 -20.19 -13.87
CA LYS A 822 -1.90 -18.73 -13.65
C LYS A 822 -1.36 -18.41 -12.27
N ILE A 823 -0.50 -17.39 -12.18
CA ILE A 823 -0.03 -16.88 -10.87
C ILE A 823 -1.15 -16.17 -10.11
N CYS A 824 -1.94 -15.36 -10.83
CA CYS A 824 -3.14 -14.74 -10.33
C CYS A 824 -4.22 -14.61 -11.42
N TYR A 825 -5.46 -14.39 -11.01
CA TYR A 825 -6.58 -14.14 -11.91
C TYR A 825 -7.60 -13.15 -11.30
N PRO A 826 -8.18 -12.22 -12.09
CA PRO A 826 -7.77 -11.86 -13.46
C PRO A 826 -6.53 -10.96 -13.46
N ALA A 827 -6.05 -10.62 -14.67
CA ALA A 827 -5.04 -9.57 -14.84
C ALA A 827 -5.65 -8.18 -14.60
N LEU A 828 -4.83 -7.26 -14.09
CA LEU A 828 -5.08 -5.83 -14.06
C LEU A 828 -4.95 -5.26 -15.46
N GLU A 829 -5.94 -4.48 -15.91
CA GLU A 829 -5.99 -3.88 -17.25
C GLU A 829 -6.18 -2.36 -17.17
N ASN A 830 -5.89 -1.65 -18.26
CA ASN A 830 -6.18 -0.22 -18.43
C ASN A 830 -5.70 0.65 -17.23
N GLU A 831 -6.61 1.39 -16.59
CA GLU A 831 -6.29 2.28 -15.47
C GLU A 831 -5.82 1.52 -14.23
N ASP A 832 -6.38 0.33 -13.94
CA ASP A 832 -5.94 -0.48 -12.80
C ASP A 832 -4.49 -0.89 -12.97
N TRP A 833 -4.09 -1.29 -14.18
CA TRP A 833 -2.69 -1.56 -14.49
C TRP A 833 -1.82 -0.32 -14.28
N ARG A 834 -2.22 0.85 -14.79
CA ARG A 834 -1.45 2.10 -14.65
C ARG A 834 -1.27 2.50 -13.19
N ILE A 835 -2.35 2.47 -12.41
CA ILE A 835 -2.40 2.95 -11.02
C ILE A 835 -1.69 1.96 -10.08
N ILE A 836 -2.06 0.68 -10.14
CA ILE A 836 -1.61 -0.32 -9.17
C ILE A 836 -0.15 -0.70 -9.45
N THR A 837 0.21 -0.96 -10.71
CA THR A 837 1.59 -1.37 -11.05
C THR A 837 2.53 -0.19 -11.23
N GLY A 838 2.00 1.03 -11.41
CA GLY A 838 2.79 2.19 -11.81
C GLY A 838 3.20 2.13 -13.28
N SER A 839 2.35 1.57 -14.15
CA SER A 839 2.63 1.35 -15.57
C SER A 839 3.85 0.46 -15.82
N ASP A 840 4.03 -0.60 -15.01
CA ASP A 840 5.18 -1.50 -15.11
C ASP A 840 5.16 -2.28 -16.43
N PRO A 841 6.15 -2.09 -17.34
CA PRO A 841 6.15 -2.68 -18.66
C PRO A 841 6.44 -4.20 -18.67
N LYS A 842 6.93 -4.79 -17.57
CA LYS A 842 7.10 -6.25 -17.45
C LYS A 842 5.77 -6.93 -17.07
N ASN A 843 4.91 -6.22 -16.34
CA ASN A 843 3.61 -6.68 -15.84
C ASN A 843 2.43 -6.17 -16.68
N THR A 844 2.57 -6.16 -18.01
CA THR A 844 1.43 -5.88 -18.90
C THR A 844 0.31 -6.90 -18.69
N PRO A 845 -0.95 -6.59 -19.07
CA PRO A 845 -2.06 -7.53 -18.92
C PRO A 845 -1.75 -8.92 -19.46
N TRP A 846 -1.97 -9.94 -18.62
CA TRP A 846 -1.71 -11.36 -18.91
C TRP A 846 -0.24 -11.69 -19.18
N SER A 847 0.69 -10.97 -18.54
CA SER A 847 2.14 -11.18 -18.63
C SER A 847 2.80 -11.20 -17.26
N TYR A 848 3.83 -12.03 -17.11
CA TYR A 848 4.66 -12.13 -15.91
C TYR A 848 3.79 -12.30 -14.64
N HIS A 849 3.87 -11.40 -13.65
CA HIS A 849 3.04 -11.50 -12.44
C HIS A 849 1.58 -11.10 -12.65
N ASN A 850 1.28 -10.35 -13.71
CA ASN A 850 -0.06 -9.83 -13.97
C ASN A 850 -0.88 -10.81 -14.81
N GLY A 851 -1.19 -11.98 -14.25
CA GLY A 851 -1.96 -13.03 -14.92
C GLY A 851 -1.15 -13.88 -15.91
N GLY A 852 0.18 -13.92 -15.79
CA GLY A 852 1.01 -14.89 -16.50
C GLY A 852 0.80 -16.32 -16.00
N SER A 853 1.10 -17.30 -16.84
CA SER A 853 1.09 -18.72 -16.51
C SER A 853 2.52 -19.18 -16.16
N TRP A 854 2.70 -19.76 -14.98
CA TRP A 854 3.98 -20.12 -14.38
C TRP A 854 4.06 -21.63 -14.16
N PRO A 855 4.85 -22.36 -14.98
CA PRO A 855 5.01 -23.81 -14.85
C PRO A 855 5.53 -24.29 -13.50
N THR A 856 6.34 -23.47 -12.81
CA THR A 856 6.83 -23.78 -11.46
C THR A 856 5.70 -24.04 -10.46
N LEU A 857 4.49 -23.51 -10.65
CA LEU A 857 3.34 -23.72 -9.76
C LEU A 857 2.77 -25.16 -9.80
N LEU A 858 3.23 -25.98 -10.74
CA LEU A 858 2.73 -27.33 -10.97
C LEU A 858 3.00 -28.28 -9.79
N TRP A 859 4.12 -28.14 -9.08
CA TRP A 859 4.46 -29.04 -7.97
C TRP A 859 3.61 -28.78 -6.73
N GLN A 860 3.32 -27.52 -6.42
CA GLN A 860 2.40 -27.14 -5.34
C GLN A 860 0.98 -27.63 -5.66
N PHE A 861 0.56 -27.52 -6.93
CA PHE A 861 -0.74 -28.02 -7.35
C PHE A 861 -0.84 -29.53 -7.25
N THR A 862 0.23 -30.23 -7.63
CA THR A 862 0.35 -31.68 -7.47
C THR A 862 0.24 -32.09 -6.01
N LEU A 863 0.97 -31.43 -5.10
CA LEU A 863 0.86 -31.68 -3.64
C LEU A 863 -0.56 -31.44 -3.12
N ALA A 864 -1.18 -30.32 -3.48
CA ALA A 864 -2.56 -30.01 -3.06
C ALA A 864 -3.56 -31.06 -3.58
N CYS A 865 -3.40 -31.53 -4.81
CA CYS A 865 -4.22 -32.58 -5.38
C CYS A 865 -4.02 -33.93 -4.67
N ILE A 866 -2.77 -34.32 -4.39
CA ILE A 866 -2.47 -35.56 -3.66
C ILE A 866 -3.12 -35.52 -2.28
N LYS A 867 -2.97 -34.41 -1.55
CA LYS A 867 -3.59 -34.22 -0.23
C LYS A 867 -5.09 -34.44 -0.24
N MET A 868 -5.77 -33.92 -1.25
CA MET A 868 -7.23 -33.99 -1.37
C MET A 868 -7.72 -35.25 -2.09
N GLY A 869 -6.84 -36.19 -2.43
CA GLY A 869 -7.18 -37.41 -3.16
C GLY A 869 -7.63 -37.18 -4.61
N ARG A 870 -7.24 -36.05 -5.22
CA ARG A 870 -7.62 -35.62 -6.58
C ARG A 870 -6.47 -35.84 -7.58
N LEU A 871 -5.88 -37.04 -7.58
CA LEU A 871 -4.70 -37.38 -8.39
C LEU A 871 -4.91 -37.14 -9.89
N GLU A 872 -6.12 -37.38 -10.39
CA GLU A 872 -6.49 -37.19 -11.80
C GLU A 872 -6.30 -35.73 -12.27
N LEU A 873 -6.57 -34.75 -11.41
CA LEU A 873 -6.37 -33.33 -11.74
C LEU A 873 -4.90 -32.98 -11.91
N ALA A 874 -4.05 -33.49 -11.01
CA ALA A 874 -2.61 -33.30 -11.09
C ALA A 874 -2.03 -33.98 -12.34
N GLN A 875 -2.42 -35.22 -12.62
CA GLN A 875 -2.02 -35.94 -13.84
C GLN A 875 -2.43 -35.18 -15.11
N LYS A 876 -3.66 -34.64 -15.13
CA LYS A 876 -4.16 -33.81 -16.24
C LYS A 876 -3.30 -32.55 -16.45
N ALA A 877 -2.92 -31.85 -15.38
CA ALA A 877 -2.08 -30.66 -15.47
C ALA A 877 -0.65 -31.00 -15.92
N VAL A 878 -0.05 -32.04 -15.37
CA VAL A 878 1.30 -32.50 -15.74
C VAL A 878 1.35 -32.92 -17.21
N ALA A 879 0.38 -33.73 -17.66
CA ALA A 879 0.29 -34.14 -19.06
C ALA A 879 0.04 -32.97 -20.02
N LEU A 880 -0.59 -31.89 -19.56
CA LEU A 880 -0.77 -30.67 -20.35
C LEU A 880 0.55 -29.89 -20.49
N ALA A 881 1.30 -29.75 -19.40
CA ALA A 881 2.60 -29.06 -19.41
C ALA A 881 3.64 -29.84 -20.26
N GLU A 882 3.69 -31.16 -20.11
CA GLU A 882 4.63 -32.07 -20.78
C GLU A 882 4.58 -31.94 -22.31
N LYS A 883 3.42 -31.61 -22.88
CA LYS A 883 3.24 -31.41 -24.34
C LYS A 883 4.07 -30.25 -24.91
N ARG A 884 4.44 -29.27 -24.09
CA ARG A 884 5.00 -28.01 -24.55
C ARG A 884 6.31 -27.63 -23.90
N LEU A 885 6.55 -27.98 -22.63
CA LEU A 885 7.71 -27.48 -21.89
C LEU A 885 9.04 -27.77 -22.60
N ALA A 886 9.29 -29.02 -23.01
CA ALA A 886 10.51 -29.37 -23.73
C ALA A 886 10.59 -28.70 -25.11
N VAL A 887 9.49 -28.68 -25.86
CA VAL A 887 9.42 -28.05 -27.19
C VAL A 887 9.72 -26.56 -27.14
N ASP A 888 9.18 -25.87 -26.14
CA ASP A 888 9.34 -24.44 -25.92
C ASP A 888 10.64 -24.11 -25.16
N ARG A 889 11.52 -25.10 -24.90
CA ARG A 889 12.81 -24.97 -24.20
C ARG A 889 12.70 -24.45 -22.76
N TRP A 890 11.76 -25.01 -22.00
CA TRP A 890 11.58 -24.78 -20.57
C TRP A 890 11.52 -23.29 -20.15
N PRO A 891 10.55 -22.51 -20.66
CA PRO A 891 10.42 -21.10 -20.33
C PRO A 891 10.10 -20.86 -18.85
N GLU A 892 10.59 -19.73 -18.32
CA GLU A 892 10.22 -19.17 -17.02
C GLU A 892 8.70 -18.98 -16.86
N TYR A 893 8.04 -18.38 -17.85
CA TYR A 893 6.59 -18.13 -17.81
C TYR A 893 5.98 -18.02 -19.22
N TYR A 894 4.65 -18.01 -19.27
CA TYR A 894 3.83 -17.90 -20.49
C TYR A 894 2.80 -16.79 -20.37
N ASP A 895 2.58 -16.07 -21.47
CA ASP A 895 1.69 -14.93 -21.56
C ASP A 895 0.35 -15.29 -22.20
N THR A 896 -0.55 -14.31 -22.25
CA THR A 896 -1.94 -14.34 -22.74
C THR A 896 -2.91 -14.99 -21.77
N ARG A 897 -4.20 -14.66 -21.92
CA ARG A 897 -5.27 -15.18 -21.06
C ARG A 897 -5.23 -16.70 -20.89
N THR A 898 -4.87 -17.44 -21.94
CA THR A 898 -4.80 -18.91 -21.89
C THR A 898 -3.38 -19.49 -21.79
N GLY A 899 -2.33 -18.68 -21.59
CA GLY A 899 -0.94 -19.19 -21.55
C GLY A 899 -0.43 -19.71 -22.91
N LYS A 900 -0.92 -19.13 -24.01
CA LYS A 900 -0.59 -19.60 -25.37
C LYS A 900 0.84 -19.24 -25.79
N PHE A 901 1.31 -18.04 -25.48
CA PHE A 901 2.62 -17.55 -25.92
C PHE A 901 3.67 -17.75 -24.84
N ILE A 902 4.90 -18.03 -25.23
CA ILE A 902 6.05 -17.93 -24.34
C ILE A 902 6.13 -16.48 -23.84
N GLY A 903 6.48 -16.31 -22.57
CA GLY A 903 6.50 -15.00 -21.92
C GLY A 903 7.40 -14.00 -22.64
N LYS A 904 6.94 -12.75 -22.74
CA LYS A 904 7.58 -11.67 -23.52
C LYS A 904 9.06 -11.46 -23.17
N GLN A 905 9.42 -11.65 -21.92
CA GLN A 905 10.80 -11.56 -21.40
C GLN A 905 11.16 -12.81 -20.58
N SER A 906 10.56 -13.96 -20.92
CA SER A 906 10.84 -15.23 -20.26
C SER A 906 12.26 -15.69 -20.62
N ARG A 907 13.05 -16.05 -19.60
CA ARG A 907 14.26 -16.85 -19.83
C ARG A 907 13.87 -18.25 -20.29
N LEU A 908 14.72 -18.86 -21.10
CA LEU A 908 14.65 -20.28 -21.43
C LEU A 908 15.50 -21.08 -20.44
N CYS A 909 15.29 -22.40 -20.39
CA CYS A 909 16.00 -23.27 -19.45
C CYS A 909 15.93 -22.77 -18.00
N GLN A 910 14.75 -22.27 -17.59
CA GLN A 910 14.55 -21.79 -16.24
C GLN A 910 14.46 -22.97 -15.26
N THR A 911 15.33 -22.98 -14.26
CA THR A 911 15.57 -24.15 -13.40
C THR A 911 14.33 -24.55 -12.61
N TRP A 912 13.59 -23.61 -12.01
CA TRP A 912 12.38 -23.95 -11.25
C TRP A 912 11.23 -24.49 -12.11
N THR A 913 11.23 -24.24 -13.42
CA THR A 913 10.23 -24.76 -14.37
C THR A 913 10.52 -26.24 -14.61
N ILE A 914 11.80 -26.55 -14.84
CA ILE A 914 12.31 -27.91 -14.99
C ILE A 914 12.09 -28.71 -13.70
N ALA A 915 12.55 -28.17 -12.57
CA ALA A 915 12.45 -28.80 -11.26
C ALA A 915 11.01 -28.96 -10.78
N GLY A 916 10.13 -27.98 -11.05
CA GLY A 916 8.71 -28.07 -10.72
C GLY A 916 7.99 -29.17 -11.50
N PHE A 917 8.34 -29.35 -12.78
CA PHE A 917 7.85 -30.46 -13.59
C PHE A 917 8.34 -31.82 -13.06
N LEU A 918 9.64 -31.96 -12.83
CA LEU A 918 10.25 -33.19 -12.30
C LEU A 918 9.67 -33.57 -10.93
N THR A 919 9.63 -32.62 -9.99
CA THR A 919 9.05 -32.83 -8.66
C THR A 919 7.60 -33.31 -8.75
N SER A 920 6.80 -32.74 -9.66
CA SER A 920 5.41 -33.18 -9.87
C SER A 920 5.32 -34.63 -10.33
N LYS A 921 6.18 -35.04 -11.28
CA LYS A 921 6.22 -36.42 -11.80
C LYS A 921 6.61 -37.41 -10.71
N VAL A 922 7.68 -37.11 -9.97
CA VAL A 922 8.17 -37.98 -8.88
C VAL A 922 7.13 -38.11 -7.75
N LEU A 923 6.44 -37.01 -7.39
CA LEU A 923 5.36 -37.05 -6.38
C LEU A 923 4.14 -37.87 -6.83
N LEU A 924 3.79 -37.84 -8.13
CA LEU A 924 2.71 -38.67 -8.67
C LEU A 924 3.07 -40.15 -8.72
N GLU A 925 4.35 -40.47 -8.93
CA GLU A 925 4.86 -41.84 -8.89
C GLU A 925 4.93 -42.40 -7.48
N ASN A 926 5.28 -41.56 -6.50
CA ASN A 926 5.32 -41.94 -5.10
C ASN A 926 4.49 -40.99 -4.21
N PRO A 927 3.15 -41.12 -4.23
CA PRO A 927 2.27 -40.28 -3.40
C PRO A 927 2.49 -40.46 -1.90
N GLN A 928 3.09 -41.58 -1.46
CA GLN A 928 3.40 -41.79 -0.05
C GLN A 928 4.42 -40.79 0.46
N MET A 929 5.42 -40.42 -0.36
CA MET A 929 6.41 -39.39 0.00
C MET A 929 5.78 -38.01 0.14
N ALA A 930 4.69 -37.74 -0.58
CA ALA A 930 3.97 -36.47 -0.43
C ALA A 930 3.43 -36.29 1.01
N SER A 931 3.04 -37.37 1.71
CA SER A 931 2.53 -37.30 3.09
C SER A 931 3.53 -36.65 4.07
N MET A 932 4.83 -36.77 3.79
CA MET A 932 5.90 -36.14 4.57
C MET A 932 5.93 -34.61 4.41
N LEU A 933 5.47 -34.11 3.26
CA LEU A 933 5.46 -32.69 2.89
C LEU A 933 4.12 -32.00 3.22
N LEU A 934 3.08 -32.78 3.49
CA LEU A 934 1.74 -32.32 3.80
C LEU A 934 1.53 -32.21 5.31
N TRP A 935 0.52 -31.43 5.69
CA TRP A 935 0.04 -31.35 7.06
C TRP A 935 -1.35 -31.93 7.21
N GLU A 936 -1.66 -32.54 8.35
CA GLU A 936 -3.03 -32.85 8.73
C GLU A 936 -3.68 -31.68 9.49
N GLU A 937 -5.01 -31.73 9.63
CA GLU A 937 -5.76 -30.77 10.44
C GLU A 937 -5.29 -30.82 11.90
N ASP A 938 -5.03 -29.66 12.48
CA ASP A 938 -4.54 -29.56 13.85
C ASP A 938 -5.69 -29.31 14.82
N TYR A 939 -6.25 -30.39 15.37
CA TYR A 939 -7.39 -30.33 16.29
C TYR A 939 -7.04 -29.64 17.62
N GLU A 940 -5.80 -29.73 18.10
CA GLU A 940 -5.37 -29.07 19.34
C GLU A 940 -5.40 -27.54 19.20
N LEU A 941 -4.93 -27.03 18.06
CA LEU A 941 -4.96 -25.61 17.73
C LEU A 941 -6.40 -25.08 17.61
N LEU A 942 -7.32 -25.91 17.09
CA LEU A 942 -8.75 -25.60 17.03
C LEU A 942 -9.41 -25.57 18.42
N GLU A 943 -9.02 -26.46 19.33
CA GLU A 943 -9.52 -26.45 20.72
C GLU A 943 -9.05 -25.22 21.51
N ILE A 944 -7.78 -24.83 21.35
CA ILE A 944 -7.23 -23.60 21.97
C ILE A 944 -7.99 -22.36 21.46
N CYS A 945 -8.36 -22.36 20.17
CA CYS A 945 -9.15 -21.28 19.58
C CYS A 945 -10.51 -21.12 20.29
N VAL A 946 -11.11 -22.22 20.77
CA VAL A 946 -12.41 -22.25 21.47
C VAL A 946 -12.29 -21.89 22.96
N CYS A 947 -11.22 -22.30 23.65
CA CYS A 947 -11.12 -22.26 25.11
C CYS A 947 -10.62 -20.93 25.72
N ALA A 948 -9.98 -20.04 24.95
CA ALA A 948 -9.32 -18.85 25.50
C ALA A 948 -10.23 -17.68 25.97
N LEU A 949 -11.56 -17.82 25.95
CA LEU A 949 -12.50 -16.73 26.31
C LEU A 949 -13.42 -17.02 27.52
N SER A 950 -13.19 -18.10 28.27
CA SER A 950 -14.16 -18.55 29.29
C SER A 950 -13.99 -17.98 30.71
N LYS A 951 -13.08 -17.04 30.98
CA LYS A 951 -12.77 -16.63 32.38
C LYS A 951 -13.19 -15.23 32.84
N THR A 952 -13.77 -14.36 32.00
CA THR A 952 -14.36 -13.10 32.50
C THR A 952 -15.61 -12.74 31.73
N GLY A 953 -16.71 -12.47 32.45
CA GLY A 953 -18.03 -12.24 31.87
C GLY A 953 -18.10 -11.00 30.99
N ARG A 954 -18.03 -11.19 29.67
CA ARG A 954 -18.73 -10.41 28.64
C ARG A 954 -19.23 -11.37 27.56
N LYS A 955 -20.42 -11.05 27.05
CA LYS A 955 -21.37 -11.93 26.36
C LYS A 955 -20.83 -12.65 25.11
N LYS A 956 -21.43 -13.82 24.87
CA LYS A 956 -21.43 -14.68 23.66
C LYS A 956 -20.85 -14.02 22.40
N CYS A 957 -19.60 -14.35 22.08
CA CYS A 957 -19.15 -14.35 20.70
C CYS A 957 -19.97 -15.42 19.95
N SER A 958 -20.50 -15.14 18.76
CA SER A 958 -21.29 -16.06 17.94
C SER A 958 -20.42 -17.19 17.35
N ARG A 959 -19.77 -17.97 18.21
CA ARG A 959 -18.89 -19.09 17.84
C ARG A 959 -19.62 -20.42 17.67
N VAL A 960 -20.94 -20.40 17.41
CA VAL A 960 -21.69 -21.63 17.08
C VAL A 960 -21.35 -22.12 15.66
N ALA A 961 -20.86 -21.25 14.76
CA ALA A 961 -20.48 -21.61 13.39
C ALA A 961 -19.27 -22.56 13.32
N ALA A 962 -18.28 -22.41 14.21
CA ALA A 962 -17.08 -23.26 14.21
C ALA A 962 -17.39 -24.73 14.58
N LYS A 963 -18.39 -24.98 15.45
CA LYS A 963 -18.80 -26.36 15.78
C LYS A 963 -19.52 -27.07 14.63
N SER A 964 -20.23 -26.31 13.78
CA SER A 964 -21.02 -26.86 12.68
C SER A 964 -20.22 -27.24 11.43
N GLN A 965 -18.96 -26.80 11.31
CA GLN A 965 -18.08 -27.12 10.18
C GLN A 965 -16.96 -28.11 10.53
N ILE A 966 -16.82 -28.51 11.79
CA ILE A 966 -15.80 -29.47 12.28
C ILE A 966 -16.35 -30.90 12.36
N LEU A 967 -17.69 -31.06 12.34
CA LEU A 967 -18.38 -32.35 12.37
C LEU A 967 -19.24 -32.54 11.10
N VAL A 968 -18.59 -32.62 9.94
CA VAL A 968 -19.06 -33.39 8.75
C VAL A 968 -17.85 -33.86 7.97
#